data_AF-A0A249P6W0-F1
#
_entry.id   AF-A0A249P6W0-F1
#
_cell.length_a   1.000
_cell.length_b   1.000
_cell.length_c   1.000
_cell.angle_alpha   90.00
_cell.angle_beta   90.00
_cell.angle_gamma   90.00
#
_symmetry.space_group_name_H-M   'P 1'
#
loop_
_entity.id
_entity.type
_entity.pdbx_description
1 polymer ?
#
loop_
_entity_poly.entity_id
_entity_poly.type
_entity_poly.pdbx_seq_one_letter_code
_entity_poly.pdbx_strand_id
1 'polypeptide(L)'
;MRPEVFALSSNAFCVLRASYTSTASEIAELMDEAQFEGTVSESDLHKAQQTLVTPRLRLAAELGWLPELSQAQIEKIFDRRLTLSSGVLLSSVEMLPELARANLIADLCGRQATDVHVVNALMASWDALDNSSVFDFLGSGRKASGFPSPDWKSFLIALQHLKELHAVTATESLLKSPAPREAIYALVEANSADGAQASLLAAIVKEYEKRNEGTLSRLADEIDEAVEAAKSQPGAIPALVAKIKALLLEWWNLVRPVSPFYESRGLTEPRSKAQFQKVRALSLHLANDQGRHEDARKLASALLISFNSYQELGKIAEKDLNDLDDLIKERKDFELFEPLYSACEEAKAQYFEFSKIVKAQGLNAGSSAPVGALVRATNSFIAGNGNPNVGVNVLRDLALTCNNDHGDPEASYLLTQFVLERFRTLVDDGVVETLEEDAGTVFKNWKISDLEKNSKNLSWMIQQLQGIVAVAPSTVRREFTNMLDAFIEARRKKRVKWAWIAGIAAVIIVPVILQENKKSTPRSSYTSSNTTTTRTTSYSPSVDDYQESVPPIGTGLTLSKPQVRYCIFQGRRLDVLRTMAATSSAVVKFNVLIDDYNGRCSSFRYWGSDLTSVEAEASGRTAQFQQEAANLSRNW
;
A
#
# COMPACT_ATOMS: atom_id res chain seq x y z
N MET A 1 25.94 31.91 -14.16
CA MET A 1 27.42 31.86 -14.13
C MET A 1 27.82 30.39 -14.13
N ARG A 2 28.82 29.99 -14.93
CA ARG A 2 29.38 28.64 -14.81
C ARG A 2 30.09 28.53 -13.45
N PRO A 3 30.01 27.39 -12.75
CA PRO A 3 30.75 27.20 -11.50
C PRO A 3 32.25 27.31 -11.78
N GLU A 4 32.98 27.96 -10.88
CA GLU A 4 34.44 27.97 -10.91
C GLU A 4 34.94 26.54 -10.68
N VAL A 5 35.72 26.01 -11.63
CA VAL A 5 36.27 24.65 -11.58
C VAL A 5 37.75 24.72 -11.21
N PHE A 6 38.22 23.70 -10.50
CA PHE A 6 39.61 23.54 -10.15
C PHE A 6 40.45 23.27 -11.41
N ALA A 7 41.54 24.01 -11.57
CA ALA A 7 42.52 23.79 -12.62
C ALA A 7 43.91 24.13 -12.09
N LEU A 8 44.86 23.22 -12.27
CA LEU A 8 46.25 23.46 -11.88
C LEU A 8 46.89 24.55 -12.74
N SER A 9 46.48 24.70 -14.01
CA SER A 9 47.04 25.71 -14.91
C SER A 9 46.73 27.15 -14.48
N SER A 10 45.71 27.38 -13.66
CA SER A 10 45.38 28.72 -13.11
C SER A 10 46.00 28.97 -11.74
N ASN A 11 46.69 27.98 -11.14
CA ASN A 11 47.37 28.17 -9.88
C ASN A 11 48.56 29.13 -10.05
N ALA A 12 48.73 30.06 -9.11
CA ALA A 12 49.76 31.09 -9.18
C ALA A 12 51.20 30.53 -9.23
N PHE A 13 51.47 29.37 -8.63
CA PHE A 13 52.75 28.68 -8.77
C PHE A 13 52.99 28.18 -10.21
N CYS A 14 51.95 27.75 -10.92
CA CYS A 14 52.05 27.40 -12.34
C CYS A 14 52.30 28.64 -13.19
N VAL A 15 51.52 29.70 -12.96
CA VAL A 15 51.51 30.92 -13.78
C VAL A 15 52.87 31.61 -13.76
N LEU A 16 53.49 31.72 -12.59
CA LEU A 16 54.79 32.36 -12.42
C LEU A 16 55.97 31.38 -12.41
N ARG A 17 55.72 30.07 -12.61
CA ARG A 17 56.73 29.00 -12.47
C ARG A 17 57.50 29.07 -11.14
N ALA A 18 56.84 29.52 -10.07
CA ALA A 18 57.42 29.66 -8.75
C ALA A 18 57.47 28.33 -8.00
N SER A 19 58.32 28.25 -6.97
CA SER A 19 58.44 27.11 -6.06
C SER A 19 57.93 27.45 -4.66
N TYR A 20 57.66 26.44 -3.82
CA TYR A 20 57.27 26.64 -2.41
C TYR A 20 58.30 27.46 -1.61
N THR A 21 59.58 27.39 -2.01
CA THR A 21 60.69 28.11 -1.39
C THR A 21 60.97 29.47 -2.01
N SER A 22 60.22 29.88 -3.05
CA SER A 22 60.42 31.17 -3.72
C SER A 22 60.12 32.35 -2.79
N THR A 23 61.10 33.22 -2.63
CA THR A 23 61.02 34.46 -1.83
C THR A 23 60.23 35.54 -2.56
N ALA A 24 59.84 36.61 -1.84
CA ALA A 24 59.14 37.75 -2.46
C ALA A 24 59.98 38.43 -3.58
N SER A 25 61.31 38.44 -3.45
CA SER A 25 62.21 38.99 -4.48
C SER A 25 62.23 38.11 -5.73
N GLU A 26 62.40 36.79 -5.55
CA GLU A 26 62.39 35.84 -6.67
C GLU A 26 61.03 35.82 -7.39
N ILE A 27 59.92 35.97 -6.66
CA ILE A 27 58.59 36.09 -7.26
C ILE A 27 58.47 37.37 -8.13
N ALA A 28 59.12 38.47 -7.74
CA ALA A 28 59.15 39.69 -8.54
C ALA A 28 59.99 39.49 -9.82
N GLU A 29 61.13 38.79 -9.72
CA GLU A 29 61.97 38.46 -10.89
C GLU A 29 61.24 37.54 -11.86
N LEU A 30 60.56 36.50 -11.36
CA LEU A 30 59.74 35.58 -12.17
C LEU A 30 58.56 36.29 -12.85
N MET A 31 57.99 37.31 -12.19
CA MET A 31 56.96 38.17 -12.79
C MET A 31 57.51 38.94 -13.99
N ASP A 32 58.66 39.59 -13.82
CA ASP A 32 59.30 40.36 -14.90
C ASP A 32 59.68 39.45 -16.09
N GLU A 33 60.19 38.25 -15.82
CA GLU A 33 60.49 37.24 -16.84
C GLU A 33 59.24 36.77 -17.58
N ALA A 34 58.16 36.43 -16.86
CA ALA A 34 56.92 36.00 -17.48
C ALA A 34 56.23 37.12 -18.29
N GLN A 35 56.34 38.38 -17.84
CA GLN A 35 55.85 39.54 -18.59
C GLN A 35 56.65 39.74 -19.89
N PHE A 36 57.96 39.47 -19.86
CA PHE A 36 58.81 39.51 -21.05
C PHE A 36 58.49 38.37 -22.04
N GLU A 37 58.22 37.15 -21.56
CA GLU A 37 57.82 36.01 -22.42
C GLU A 37 56.48 36.25 -23.14
N GLY A 38 55.55 37.00 -22.53
CA GLY A 38 54.28 37.38 -23.14
C GLY A 38 53.28 36.23 -23.37
N THR A 39 53.47 35.10 -22.70
CA THR A 39 52.62 33.89 -22.86
C THR A 39 51.36 33.88 -21.99
N VAL A 40 51.30 34.73 -20.97
CA VAL A 40 50.18 34.88 -20.02
C VAL A 40 49.73 36.34 -20.00
N SER A 41 48.44 36.60 -19.74
CA SER A 41 47.92 37.96 -19.68
C SER A 41 48.51 38.74 -18.49
N GLU A 42 48.77 40.03 -18.69
CA GLU A 42 49.32 40.91 -17.63
C GLU A 42 48.42 40.94 -16.38
N SER A 43 47.10 40.89 -16.57
CA SER A 43 46.13 40.79 -15.48
C SER A 43 46.30 39.50 -14.65
N ASP A 44 46.48 38.36 -15.31
CA ASP A 44 46.66 37.07 -14.63
C ASP A 44 48.02 37.00 -13.93
N LEU A 45 49.06 37.56 -14.53
CA LEU A 45 50.40 37.67 -13.94
C LEU A 45 50.38 38.52 -12.66
N HIS A 46 49.79 39.72 -12.69
CA HIS A 46 49.63 40.54 -11.49
C HIS A 46 48.81 39.85 -10.39
N LYS A 47 47.72 39.16 -10.78
CA LYS A 47 46.90 38.39 -9.83
C LYS A 47 47.72 37.26 -9.20
N ALA A 48 48.53 36.55 -9.98
CA ALA A 48 49.39 35.48 -9.50
C ALA A 48 50.46 36.02 -8.53
N GLN A 49 51.13 37.12 -8.88
CA GLN A 49 52.11 37.76 -8.01
C GLN A 49 51.48 38.17 -6.68
N GLN A 50 50.34 38.89 -6.73
CA GLN A 50 49.59 39.31 -5.55
C GLN A 50 49.20 38.11 -4.67
N THR A 51 48.78 37.00 -5.30
CA THR A 51 48.43 35.76 -4.61
C THR A 51 49.62 35.19 -3.85
N LEU A 52 50.80 35.08 -4.48
CA LEU A 52 51.97 34.44 -3.88
C LEU A 52 52.66 35.31 -2.81
N VAL A 53 52.54 36.64 -2.86
CA VAL A 53 53.14 37.53 -1.85
C VAL A 53 52.21 37.82 -0.67
N THR A 54 50.91 37.53 -0.78
CA THR A 54 49.94 37.74 0.31
C THR A 54 49.77 36.45 1.12
N PRO A 55 50.17 36.38 2.41
CA PRO A 55 50.26 35.10 3.16
C PRO A 55 48.99 34.24 3.18
N ARG A 56 47.81 34.89 3.27
CA ARG A 56 46.51 34.20 3.26
C ARG A 56 46.16 33.63 1.89
N LEU A 57 46.42 34.38 0.82
CA LEU A 57 46.14 33.94 -0.55
C LEU A 57 47.15 32.89 -1.01
N ARG A 58 48.41 33.05 -0.62
CA ARG A 58 49.48 32.06 -0.82
C ARG A 58 49.10 30.71 -0.22
N LEU A 59 48.45 30.68 0.95
CA LEU A 59 48.04 29.42 1.60
C LEU A 59 47.09 28.61 0.72
N ALA A 60 46.10 29.28 0.13
CA ALA A 60 45.17 28.63 -0.78
C ALA A 60 45.88 28.13 -2.05
N ALA A 61 46.80 28.93 -2.60
CA ALA A 61 47.60 28.53 -3.76
C ALA A 61 48.53 27.35 -3.46
N GLU A 62 49.15 27.32 -2.29
CA GLU A 62 50.02 26.25 -1.82
C GLU A 62 49.25 24.93 -1.68
N LEU A 63 48.10 24.96 -1.02
CA LEU A 63 47.25 23.78 -0.85
C LEU A 63 46.71 23.26 -2.18
N GLY A 64 46.35 24.16 -3.10
CA GLY A 64 45.84 23.82 -4.43
C GLY A 64 46.91 23.55 -5.48
N TRP A 65 48.18 23.38 -5.10
CA TRP A 65 49.27 23.08 -6.03
C TRP A 65 49.69 21.60 -5.99
N LEU A 66 50.97 21.28 -5.95
CA LEU A 66 51.48 19.91 -5.91
C LEU A 66 52.44 19.75 -4.72
N PRO A 67 51.91 19.73 -3.48
CA PRO A 67 52.74 19.66 -2.28
C PRO A 67 53.57 18.38 -2.26
N GLU A 68 54.74 18.46 -1.62
CA GLU A 68 55.67 17.34 -1.41
C GLU A 68 56.29 16.73 -2.68
N LEU A 69 55.97 17.28 -3.87
CA LEU A 69 56.65 16.91 -5.12
C LEU A 69 57.86 17.81 -5.40
N SER A 70 58.91 17.18 -5.91
CA SER A 70 60.07 17.90 -6.47
C SER A 70 59.72 18.56 -7.81
N GLN A 71 60.46 19.60 -8.17
CA GLN A 71 60.28 20.31 -9.45
C GLN A 71 60.33 19.36 -10.66
N ALA A 72 61.27 18.41 -10.67
CA ALA A 72 61.39 17.41 -11.74
C ALA A 72 60.17 16.48 -11.84
N GLN A 73 59.53 16.15 -10.71
CA GLN A 73 58.28 15.38 -10.72
C GLN A 73 57.13 16.23 -11.28
N ILE A 74 57.06 17.51 -10.90
CA ILE A 74 56.03 18.44 -11.39
C ILE A 74 56.12 18.59 -12.91
N GLU A 75 57.31 18.86 -13.45
CA GLU A 75 57.53 18.99 -14.91
C GLU A 75 57.11 17.72 -15.66
N LYS A 76 57.54 16.55 -15.18
CA LYS A 76 57.18 15.26 -15.77
C LYS A 76 55.67 15.01 -15.78
N ILE A 77 54.95 15.47 -14.75
CA ILE A 77 53.49 15.36 -14.67
C ILE A 77 52.82 16.32 -15.67
N PHE A 78 53.31 17.56 -15.76
CA PHE A 78 52.75 18.56 -16.67
C PHE A 78 52.89 18.18 -18.15
N ASP A 79 53.99 17.52 -18.53
CA ASP A 79 54.18 16.99 -19.89
C ASP A 79 53.17 15.90 -20.26
N ARG A 80 52.75 15.09 -19.28
CA ARG A 80 51.94 13.88 -19.51
C ARG A 80 50.46 14.09 -19.25
N ARG A 81 50.07 15.00 -18.36
CA ARG A 81 48.68 15.13 -17.87
C ARG A 81 47.64 15.46 -18.94
N LEU A 82 48.06 16.05 -20.06
CA LEU A 82 47.17 16.41 -21.17
C LEU A 82 47.02 15.30 -22.20
N THR A 83 47.92 14.31 -22.21
CA THR A 83 47.98 13.27 -23.26
C THR A 83 47.54 11.90 -22.78
N LEU A 84 47.56 11.65 -21.46
CA LEU A 84 47.15 10.37 -20.87
C LEU A 84 45.62 10.21 -20.80
N SER A 85 45.15 8.99 -21.04
CA SER A 85 43.77 8.60 -20.72
C SER A 85 43.55 8.56 -19.20
N SER A 86 42.29 8.68 -18.76
CA SER A 86 41.94 8.71 -17.33
C SER A 86 42.55 7.54 -16.55
N GLY A 87 42.43 6.30 -17.06
CA GLY A 87 42.96 5.11 -16.37
C GLY A 87 44.48 5.09 -16.25
N VAL A 88 45.20 5.54 -17.28
CA VAL A 88 46.68 5.61 -17.24
C VAL A 88 47.15 6.75 -16.35
N LEU A 89 46.42 7.86 -16.30
CA LEU A 89 46.72 8.93 -15.37
C LEU A 89 46.55 8.45 -13.92
N LEU A 90 45.44 7.79 -13.60
CA LEU A 90 45.17 7.27 -12.25
C LEU A 90 46.26 6.33 -11.75
N SER A 91 46.72 5.39 -12.57
CA SER A 91 47.82 4.49 -12.17
C SER A 91 49.15 5.22 -12.02
N SER A 92 49.39 6.28 -12.81
CA SER A 92 50.62 7.07 -12.70
C SER A 92 50.69 7.95 -11.44
N VAL A 93 49.54 8.28 -10.84
CA VAL A 93 49.46 9.15 -9.65
C VAL A 93 49.25 8.38 -8.35
N GLU A 94 49.12 7.05 -8.40
CA GLU A 94 48.77 6.21 -7.25
C GLU A 94 49.75 6.36 -6.08
N MET A 95 51.04 6.44 -6.38
CA MET A 95 52.15 6.54 -5.42
C MET A 95 52.52 7.99 -5.04
N LEU A 96 51.75 8.99 -5.49
CA LEU A 96 52.01 10.38 -5.13
C LEU A 96 51.42 10.71 -3.75
N PRO A 97 51.97 11.72 -3.04
CA PRO A 97 51.39 12.25 -1.82
C PRO A 97 49.92 12.64 -2.00
N GLU A 98 49.11 12.44 -0.97
CA GLU A 98 47.65 12.38 -1.05
C GLU A 98 47.04 13.68 -1.57
N LEU A 99 47.52 14.84 -1.10
CA LEU A 99 46.99 16.13 -1.53
C LEU A 99 47.40 16.49 -2.97
N ALA A 100 48.65 16.18 -3.37
CA ALA A 100 49.09 16.36 -4.76
C ALA A 100 48.30 15.45 -5.71
N ARG A 101 48.06 14.19 -5.30
CA ARG A 101 47.21 13.25 -6.02
C ARG A 101 45.77 13.77 -6.14
N ALA A 102 45.18 14.28 -5.06
CA ALA A 102 43.84 14.86 -5.08
C ALA A 102 43.74 16.05 -6.03
N ASN A 103 44.71 16.98 -6.01
CA ASN A 103 44.75 18.13 -6.91
C ASN A 103 44.86 17.70 -8.38
N LEU A 104 45.68 16.69 -8.70
CA LEU A 104 45.79 16.17 -10.07
C LEU A 104 44.51 15.52 -10.59
N ILE A 105 43.84 14.75 -9.73
CA ILE A 105 42.57 14.11 -10.10
C ILE A 105 41.46 15.18 -10.24
N ALA A 106 41.44 16.19 -9.36
CA ALA A 106 40.51 17.32 -9.47
C ALA A 106 40.74 18.14 -10.76
N ASP A 107 42.00 18.37 -11.16
CA ASP A 107 42.34 19.01 -12.44
C ASP A 107 41.85 18.19 -13.65
N LEU A 108 41.97 16.85 -13.58
CA LEU A 108 41.39 15.97 -14.61
C LEU A 108 39.86 16.16 -14.69
N CYS A 109 39.15 16.17 -13.56
CA CYS A 109 37.71 16.46 -13.51
C CYS A 109 37.37 17.86 -14.06
N GLY A 110 38.22 18.85 -13.83
CA GLY A 110 38.01 20.22 -14.33
C GLY A 110 38.12 20.33 -15.86
N ARG A 111 38.95 19.49 -16.49
CA ARG A 111 39.24 19.53 -17.92
C ARG A 111 38.26 18.77 -18.80
N GLN A 112 37.65 17.71 -18.29
CA GLN A 112 36.81 16.81 -19.10
C GLN A 112 35.72 16.14 -18.26
N ALA A 113 34.70 15.58 -18.94
CA ALA A 113 33.77 14.67 -18.29
C ALA A 113 34.52 13.39 -17.87
N THR A 114 34.35 12.97 -16.63
CA THR A 114 34.98 11.78 -16.07
C THR A 114 33.93 10.76 -15.64
N ASP A 115 34.36 9.50 -15.51
CA ASP A 115 33.53 8.44 -14.95
C ASP A 115 33.54 8.47 -13.41
N VAL A 116 32.75 7.58 -12.82
CA VAL A 116 32.63 7.39 -11.37
C VAL A 116 33.94 6.90 -10.75
N HIS A 117 34.77 6.14 -11.48
CA HIS A 117 36.04 5.61 -10.96
C HIS A 117 37.05 6.72 -10.66
N VAL A 118 37.12 7.75 -11.52
CA VAL A 118 37.99 8.92 -11.29
C VAL A 118 37.57 9.66 -10.01
N VAL A 119 36.27 9.85 -9.81
CA VAL A 119 35.76 10.56 -8.61
C VAL A 119 35.94 9.72 -7.35
N ASN A 120 35.81 8.39 -7.42
CA ASN A 120 36.17 7.50 -6.32
C ASN A 120 37.65 7.62 -5.93
N ALA A 121 38.57 7.68 -6.90
CA ALA A 121 39.99 7.88 -6.62
C ALA A 121 40.28 9.25 -5.97
N LEU A 122 39.52 10.28 -6.34
CA LEU A 122 39.57 11.60 -5.68
C LEU A 122 39.12 11.50 -4.21
N MET A 123 37.99 10.82 -3.94
CA MET A 123 37.50 10.61 -2.57
C MET A 123 38.50 9.84 -1.73
N ALA A 124 39.05 8.73 -2.26
CA ALA A 124 40.07 7.94 -1.58
C ALA A 124 41.33 8.76 -1.27
N SER A 125 41.68 9.74 -2.11
CA SER A 125 42.80 10.65 -1.84
C SER A 125 42.52 11.59 -0.67
N TRP A 126 41.28 12.06 -0.52
CA TRP A 126 40.89 12.87 0.63
C TRP A 126 40.76 12.06 1.92
N ASP A 127 40.26 10.83 1.85
CA ASP A 127 40.08 9.98 3.03
C ASP A 127 41.43 9.47 3.59
N ALA A 128 42.46 9.37 2.75
CA ALA A 128 43.82 9.00 3.16
C ALA A 128 44.69 10.18 3.65
N LEU A 129 44.21 11.42 3.51
CA LEU A 129 45.04 12.62 3.72
C LEU A 129 45.51 12.78 5.17
N ASP A 130 46.83 12.86 5.38
CA ASP A 130 47.42 13.29 6.66
C ASP A 130 47.60 14.81 6.71
N ASN A 131 46.69 15.48 7.43
CA ASN A 131 46.71 16.91 7.62
C ASN A 131 47.99 17.43 8.30
N SER A 132 48.63 16.63 9.17
CA SER A 132 49.80 17.06 9.94
C SER A 132 51.04 17.15 9.05
N SER A 133 51.26 16.12 8.22
CA SER A 133 52.37 16.07 7.25
C SER A 133 52.31 17.24 6.27
N VAL A 134 51.13 17.53 5.71
CA VAL A 134 50.95 18.68 4.80
C VAL A 134 51.22 20.01 5.53
N PHE A 135 50.72 20.17 6.75
CA PHE A 135 50.94 21.39 7.53
C PHE A 135 52.44 21.63 7.81
N ASP A 136 53.18 20.59 8.20
CA ASP A 136 54.61 20.65 8.48
C ASP A 136 55.43 20.95 7.21
N PHE A 137 55.06 20.35 6.08
CA PHE A 137 55.66 20.64 4.78
C PHE A 137 55.50 22.13 4.41
N LEU A 138 54.28 22.67 4.49
CA LEU A 138 54.00 24.07 4.19
C LEU A 138 54.72 25.01 5.17
N GLY A 139 54.74 24.67 6.46
CA GLY A 139 55.46 25.43 7.48
C GLY A 139 56.95 25.54 7.16
N SER A 140 57.57 24.44 6.73
CA SER A 140 58.98 24.37 6.34
C SER A 140 59.27 25.19 5.08
N GLY A 141 58.44 25.05 4.03
CA GLY A 141 58.58 25.81 2.78
C GLY A 141 58.43 27.33 2.99
N ARG A 142 57.49 27.75 3.85
CA ARG A 142 57.31 29.16 4.20
C ARG A 142 58.47 29.74 5.01
N LYS A 143 59.00 28.98 5.96
CA LYS A 143 60.19 29.37 6.72
C LYS A 143 61.39 29.59 5.79
N ALA A 144 61.58 28.72 4.80
CA ALA A 144 62.65 28.85 3.80
C ALA A 144 62.47 30.06 2.86
N SER A 145 61.23 30.38 2.50
CA SER A 145 60.90 31.51 1.62
C SER A 145 60.72 32.86 2.34
N GLY A 146 60.82 32.90 3.66
CA GLY A 146 60.65 34.11 4.48
C GLY A 146 59.20 34.52 4.72
N PHE A 147 58.23 33.67 4.39
CA PHE A 147 56.80 33.91 4.67
C PHE A 147 56.39 33.36 6.04
N PRO A 148 55.40 33.96 6.71
CA PRO A 148 54.92 33.47 8.00
C PRO A 148 54.21 32.12 7.85
N SER A 149 54.56 31.16 8.70
CA SER A 149 53.85 29.87 8.80
C SER A 149 52.37 30.09 9.11
N PRO A 150 51.45 29.33 8.48
CA PRO A 150 50.02 29.44 8.79
C PRO A 150 49.74 28.92 10.20
N ASP A 151 48.72 29.47 10.86
CA ASP A 151 48.16 28.83 12.05
C ASP A 151 47.27 27.64 11.64
N TRP A 152 47.15 26.65 12.53
CA TRP A 152 46.43 25.41 12.27
C TRP A 152 44.96 25.63 11.87
N LYS A 153 44.29 26.62 12.46
CA LYS A 153 42.89 26.91 12.16
C LYS A 153 42.73 27.48 10.74
N SER A 154 43.57 28.45 10.36
CA SER A 154 43.56 28.99 9.00
C SER A 154 43.90 27.93 7.95
N PHE A 155 44.81 27.01 8.26
CA PHE A 155 45.12 25.85 7.43
C PHE A 155 43.88 24.97 7.21
N LEU A 156 43.20 24.54 8.29
CA LEU A 156 42.01 23.68 8.17
C LEU A 156 40.88 24.36 7.38
N ILE A 157 40.67 25.67 7.57
CA ILE A 157 39.68 26.43 6.81
C ILE A 157 40.03 26.45 5.32
N ALA A 158 41.28 26.75 4.97
CA ALA A 158 41.72 26.79 3.58
C ALA A 158 41.65 25.40 2.92
N LEU A 159 41.99 24.34 3.68
CA LEU A 159 41.88 22.96 3.22
C LEU A 159 40.41 22.55 2.98
N GLN A 160 39.49 22.95 3.86
CA GLN A 160 38.06 22.74 3.68
C GLN A 160 37.52 23.48 2.43
N HIS A 161 37.96 24.71 2.17
CA HIS A 161 37.60 25.41 0.92
C HIS A 161 38.11 24.70 -0.33
N LEU A 162 39.35 24.17 -0.31
CA LEU A 162 39.89 23.39 -1.42
C LEU A 162 39.07 22.13 -1.66
N LYS A 163 38.69 21.43 -0.60
CA LYS A 163 37.81 20.25 -0.67
C LYS A 163 36.45 20.57 -1.28
N GLU A 164 35.85 21.70 -0.91
CA GLU A 164 34.60 22.17 -1.51
C GLU A 164 34.76 22.49 -3.00
N LEU A 165 35.86 23.13 -3.39
CA LEU A 165 36.17 23.38 -4.80
C LEU A 165 36.38 22.07 -5.59
N HIS A 166 37.04 21.08 -4.99
CA HIS A 166 37.17 19.73 -5.59
C HIS A 166 35.80 19.06 -5.75
N ALA A 167 34.90 19.17 -4.77
CA ALA A 167 33.55 18.64 -4.86
C ALA A 167 32.73 19.33 -5.98
N VAL A 168 32.83 20.66 -6.09
CA VAL A 168 32.21 21.43 -7.18
C VAL A 168 32.72 20.95 -8.54
N THR A 169 34.02 20.73 -8.66
CA THR A 169 34.67 20.31 -9.89
C THR A 169 34.29 18.87 -10.28
N ALA A 170 34.30 17.95 -9.31
CA ALA A 170 33.88 16.57 -9.51
C ALA A 170 32.39 16.48 -9.91
N THR A 171 31.53 17.26 -9.24
CA THR A 171 30.09 17.33 -9.56
C THR A 171 29.89 17.87 -10.97
N GLU A 172 30.57 18.95 -11.35
CA GLU A 172 30.52 19.50 -12.71
C GLU A 172 30.98 18.47 -13.76
N SER A 173 32.04 17.70 -13.47
CA SER A 173 32.53 16.65 -14.35
C SER A 173 31.49 15.54 -14.58
N LEU A 174 30.91 15.02 -13.50
CA LEU A 174 29.88 13.98 -13.57
C LEU A 174 28.62 14.47 -14.29
N LEU A 175 28.25 15.74 -14.09
CA LEU A 175 27.09 16.33 -14.76
C LEU A 175 27.28 16.54 -16.27
N LYS A 176 28.53 16.49 -16.77
CA LYS A 176 28.85 16.49 -18.21
C LYS A 176 28.88 15.08 -18.82
N SER A 177 28.75 14.02 -18.01
CA SER A 177 28.73 12.64 -18.51
C SER A 177 27.47 12.36 -19.35
N PRO A 178 27.44 11.29 -20.18
CA PRO A 178 26.27 10.95 -21.00
C PRO A 178 25.00 10.65 -20.19
N ALA A 179 25.16 10.15 -18.96
CA ALA A 179 24.07 9.83 -18.04
C ALA A 179 24.32 10.49 -16.67
N PRO A 180 24.18 11.83 -16.56
CA PRO A 180 24.56 12.61 -15.38
C PRO A 180 24.00 12.08 -14.06
N ARG A 181 22.71 11.76 -14.07
CA ARG A 181 21.97 11.35 -12.86
C ARG A 181 22.33 9.94 -12.43
N GLU A 182 22.51 9.01 -13.37
CA GLU A 182 22.96 7.65 -13.06
C GLU A 182 24.41 7.64 -12.56
N ALA A 183 25.27 8.51 -13.09
CA ALA A 183 26.64 8.64 -12.61
C ALA A 183 26.70 9.11 -11.14
N ILE A 184 25.88 10.10 -10.78
CA ILE A 184 25.76 10.56 -9.38
C ILE A 184 25.13 9.46 -8.51
N TYR A 185 24.06 8.82 -8.97
CA TYR A 185 23.42 7.71 -8.24
C TYR A 185 24.41 6.59 -7.92
N ALA A 186 25.14 6.10 -8.94
CA ALA A 186 26.12 5.03 -8.78
C ALA A 186 27.27 5.43 -7.85
N LEU A 187 27.75 6.68 -7.92
CA LEU A 187 28.75 7.20 -6.99
C LEU A 187 28.24 7.17 -5.56
N VAL A 188 27.04 7.69 -5.32
CA VAL A 188 26.46 7.80 -3.98
C VAL A 188 26.15 6.42 -3.42
N GLU A 189 25.53 5.54 -4.20
CA GLU A 189 25.19 4.16 -3.79
C GLU A 189 26.44 3.37 -3.38
N ALA A 190 27.49 3.39 -4.21
CA ALA A 190 28.73 2.65 -3.94
C ALA A 190 29.47 3.12 -2.67
N ASN A 191 29.29 4.38 -2.26
CA ASN A 191 30.02 4.98 -1.15
C ASN A 191 29.14 5.28 0.08
N SER A 192 27.86 4.87 0.07
CA SER A 192 26.94 5.11 1.19
C SER A 192 26.85 3.94 2.18
N ALA A 193 27.36 2.75 1.84
CA ALA A 193 27.18 1.51 2.60
C ALA A 193 28.11 1.34 3.83
N ASP A 194 29.29 1.93 3.83
CA ASP A 194 30.37 1.55 4.77
C ASP A 194 30.35 2.26 6.14
N GLY A 195 29.33 3.08 6.45
CA GLY A 195 29.23 3.81 7.72
C GLY A 195 30.32 4.89 7.93
N ALA A 196 31.42 4.83 7.18
CA ALA A 196 32.42 5.87 7.06
C ALA A 196 31.84 7.07 6.32
N GLN A 197 31.84 8.23 6.97
CA GLN A 197 31.49 9.48 6.30
C GLN A 197 32.67 9.92 5.43
N ALA A 198 32.76 9.38 4.20
CA ALA A 198 33.67 9.91 3.19
C ALA A 198 33.40 11.40 3.05
N SER A 199 34.36 12.21 3.49
CA SER A 199 34.05 13.59 3.85
C SER A 199 33.79 14.45 2.59
N LEU A 200 34.34 14.02 1.43
CA LEU A 200 34.11 14.63 0.12
C LEU A 200 32.74 14.24 -0.48
N LEU A 201 32.26 13.01 -0.24
CA LEU A 201 30.94 12.56 -0.74
C LEU A 201 29.83 13.49 -0.27
N ALA A 202 29.84 13.86 1.02
CA ALA A 202 28.87 14.79 1.58
C ALA A 202 28.90 16.18 0.90
N ALA A 203 30.08 16.65 0.49
CA ALA A 203 30.22 17.90 -0.26
C ALA A 203 29.70 17.78 -1.70
N ILE A 204 29.90 16.64 -2.36
CA ILE A 204 29.36 16.35 -3.70
C ILE A 204 27.83 16.30 -3.66
N VAL A 205 27.25 15.58 -2.69
CA VAL A 205 25.79 15.51 -2.48
C VAL A 205 25.21 16.92 -2.27
N LYS A 206 25.80 17.71 -1.36
CA LYS A 206 25.37 19.08 -1.09
C LYS A 206 25.43 19.99 -2.32
N GLU A 207 26.49 19.88 -3.12
CA GLU A 207 26.61 20.67 -4.36
C GLU A 207 25.58 20.23 -5.41
N TYR A 208 25.33 18.92 -5.56
CA TYR A 208 24.29 18.42 -6.44
C TYR A 208 22.90 18.95 -6.02
N GLU A 209 22.57 18.89 -4.74
CA GLU A 209 21.31 19.41 -4.20
C GLU A 209 21.17 20.92 -4.44
N LYS A 210 22.23 21.69 -4.15
CA LYS A 210 22.27 23.14 -4.38
C LYS A 210 21.97 23.51 -5.83
N ARG A 211 22.48 22.74 -6.81
CA ARG A 211 22.22 22.98 -8.24
C ARG A 211 20.78 22.69 -8.64
N ASN A 212 20.11 21.78 -7.95
CA ASN A 212 18.73 21.40 -8.24
C ASN A 212 17.71 22.16 -7.39
N GLU A 213 18.13 22.93 -6.39
CA GLU A 213 17.25 23.65 -5.45
C GLU A 213 16.20 24.51 -6.14
N GLY A 214 16.61 25.31 -7.14
CA GLY A 214 15.67 26.19 -7.85
C GLY A 214 14.56 25.41 -8.57
N THR A 215 14.91 24.28 -9.19
CA THR A 215 13.93 23.41 -9.87
C THR A 215 13.04 22.70 -8.87
N LEU A 216 13.61 22.18 -7.78
CA LEU A 216 12.85 21.52 -6.72
C LEU A 216 11.86 22.50 -6.06
N SER A 217 12.28 23.73 -5.76
CA SER A 217 11.38 24.76 -5.22
C SER A 217 10.21 25.03 -6.15
N ARG A 218 10.46 25.22 -7.46
CA ARG A 218 9.39 25.41 -8.45
C ARG A 218 8.43 24.22 -8.48
N LEU A 219 8.95 22.98 -8.47
CA LEU A 219 8.11 21.79 -8.47
C LEU A 219 7.27 21.67 -7.20
N ALA A 220 7.83 22.04 -6.04
CA ALA A 220 7.07 22.10 -4.78
C ALA A 220 5.90 23.08 -4.88
N ASP A 221 6.14 24.29 -5.39
CA ASP A 221 5.11 25.31 -5.57
C ASP A 221 4.02 24.83 -6.55
N GLU A 222 4.40 24.22 -7.67
CA GLU A 222 3.44 23.67 -8.65
C GLU A 222 2.61 22.50 -8.11
N ILE A 223 3.18 21.66 -7.24
CA ILE A 223 2.46 20.61 -6.53
C ILE A 223 1.46 21.23 -5.55
N ASP A 224 1.88 22.23 -4.77
CA ASP A 224 1.04 22.92 -3.80
C ASP A 224 -0.16 23.59 -4.49
N GLU A 225 0.08 24.31 -5.58
CA GLU A 225 -0.98 24.91 -6.39
C GLU A 225 -1.96 23.86 -6.92
N ALA A 226 -1.46 22.73 -7.42
CA ALA A 226 -2.30 21.65 -7.93
C ALA A 226 -3.13 20.98 -6.82
N VAL A 227 -2.56 20.83 -5.63
CA VAL A 227 -3.24 20.28 -4.45
C VAL A 227 -4.37 21.21 -4.00
N GLU A 228 -4.13 22.51 -3.91
CA GLU A 228 -5.15 23.49 -3.51
C GLU A 228 -6.23 23.67 -4.58
N ALA A 229 -5.87 23.61 -5.87
CA ALA A 229 -6.84 23.59 -6.95
C ALA A 229 -7.74 22.34 -6.88
N ALA A 230 -7.21 21.17 -6.50
CA ALA A 230 -7.99 19.94 -6.42
C ALA A 230 -9.06 19.99 -5.30
N LYS A 231 -8.80 20.73 -4.22
CA LYS A 231 -9.76 20.96 -3.14
C LYS A 231 -10.89 21.92 -3.54
N SER A 232 -10.57 22.93 -4.35
CA SER A 232 -11.49 24.01 -4.72
C SER A 232 -12.27 23.78 -6.03
N GLN A 233 -11.79 22.91 -6.91
CA GLN A 233 -12.34 22.69 -8.25
C GLN A 233 -12.68 21.21 -8.50
N PRO A 234 -13.81 20.69 -7.99
CA PRO A 234 -14.14 19.26 -8.08
C PRO A 234 -14.16 18.69 -9.51
N GLY A 235 -14.56 19.51 -10.49
CA GLY A 235 -14.61 19.13 -11.91
C GLY A 235 -13.23 18.93 -12.56
N ALA A 236 -12.17 19.51 -12.00
CA ALA A 236 -10.81 19.45 -12.55
C ALA A 236 -9.93 18.36 -11.91
N ILE A 237 -10.41 17.69 -10.86
CA ILE A 237 -9.63 16.71 -10.07
C ILE A 237 -8.90 15.67 -10.94
N PRO A 238 -9.51 15.00 -11.95
CA PRO A 238 -8.80 13.99 -12.73
C PRO A 238 -7.55 14.55 -13.44
N ALA A 239 -7.66 15.77 -13.99
CA ALA A 239 -6.56 16.44 -14.67
C ALA A 239 -5.48 16.87 -13.66
N LEU A 240 -5.89 17.37 -12.49
CA LEU A 240 -4.97 17.78 -11.42
C LEU A 240 -4.23 16.60 -10.81
N VAL A 241 -4.89 15.45 -10.62
CA VAL A 241 -4.25 14.20 -10.17
C VAL A 241 -3.20 13.73 -11.17
N ALA A 242 -3.50 13.79 -12.47
CA ALA A 242 -2.53 13.47 -13.52
C ALA A 242 -1.34 14.45 -13.50
N LYS A 243 -1.59 15.76 -13.30
CA LYS A 243 -0.55 16.79 -13.15
C LYS A 243 0.35 16.50 -11.94
N ILE A 244 -0.23 16.24 -10.77
CA ILE A 244 0.52 15.93 -9.53
C ILE A 244 1.38 14.69 -9.73
N LYS A 245 0.86 13.63 -10.35
CA LYS A 245 1.63 12.44 -10.68
C LYS A 245 2.87 12.77 -11.54
N ALA A 246 2.70 13.57 -12.59
CA ALA A 246 3.82 13.97 -13.44
C ALA A 246 4.87 14.78 -12.67
N LEU A 247 4.43 15.73 -11.83
CA LEU A 247 5.32 16.54 -11.00
C LEU A 247 6.10 15.71 -9.97
N LEU A 248 5.46 14.72 -9.34
CA LEU A 248 6.12 13.80 -8.41
C LEU A 248 7.19 12.93 -9.10
N LEU A 249 6.93 12.49 -10.34
CA LEU A 249 7.92 11.75 -11.12
C LEU A 249 9.11 12.63 -11.50
N GLU A 250 8.87 13.90 -11.87
CA GLU A 250 9.95 14.86 -12.13
C GLU A 250 10.75 15.16 -10.87
N TRP A 251 10.08 15.35 -9.74
CA TRP A 251 10.70 15.50 -8.41
C TRP A 251 11.61 14.33 -8.09
N TRP A 252 11.08 13.10 -8.19
CA TRP A 252 11.83 11.89 -7.91
C TRP A 252 13.05 11.75 -8.81
N ASN A 253 12.93 12.08 -10.10
CA ASN A 253 14.07 12.05 -11.02
C ASN A 253 15.22 12.98 -10.61
N LEU A 254 14.94 14.06 -9.86
CA LEU A 254 15.97 14.98 -9.36
C LEU A 254 16.54 14.55 -8.00
N VAL A 255 15.74 13.96 -7.12
CA VAL A 255 16.19 13.57 -5.78
C VAL A 255 16.81 12.17 -5.75
N ARG A 256 16.37 11.25 -6.62
CA ARG A 256 16.86 9.86 -6.68
C ARG A 256 18.39 9.75 -6.63
N PRO A 257 19.18 10.55 -7.37
CA PRO A 257 20.64 10.36 -7.40
C PRO A 257 21.33 10.50 -6.04
N VAL A 258 20.72 11.19 -5.08
CA VAL A 258 21.27 11.36 -3.73
C VAL A 258 20.51 10.55 -2.68
N SER A 259 19.45 9.82 -3.04
CA SER A 259 18.63 9.07 -2.07
C SER A 259 19.42 8.02 -1.27
N PRO A 260 20.39 7.27 -1.85
CA PRO A 260 21.14 6.27 -1.07
C PRO A 260 21.95 6.89 0.08
N PHE A 261 22.34 8.17 -0.03
CA PHE A 261 23.00 8.91 1.05
C PHE A 261 22.09 9.07 2.28
N TYR A 262 20.80 9.31 2.08
CA TYR A 262 19.82 9.43 3.16
C TYR A 262 19.41 8.04 3.69
N GLU A 263 19.17 7.10 2.77
CA GLU A 263 18.71 5.75 3.10
C GLU A 263 19.70 4.99 3.98
N SER A 264 21.01 5.07 3.70
CA SER A 264 22.02 4.39 4.51
C SER A 264 22.12 4.91 5.95
N ARG A 265 21.55 6.09 6.20
CA ARG A 265 21.47 6.73 7.53
C ARG A 265 20.11 6.50 8.20
N GLY A 266 19.21 5.75 7.56
CA GLY A 266 17.82 5.61 8.03
C GLY A 266 17.04 6.93 7.99
N LEU A 267 17.47 7.87 7.15
CA LEU A 267 16.85 9.18 7.01
C LEU A 267 16.02 9.25 5.72
N THR A 268 15.06 10.16 5.71
CA THR A 268 14.34 10.56 4.50
C THR A 268 14.73 11.98 4.15
N GLU A 269 14.94 12.27 2.87
CA GLU A 269 15.22 13.62 2.42
C GLU A 269 14.05 14.56 2.83
N PRO A 270 14.30 15.65 3.58
CA PRO A 270 13.25 16.42 4.23
C PRO A 270 12.20 17.00 3.29
N ARG A 271 12.59 17.47 2.10
CA ARG A 271 11.65 18.07 1.14
C ARG A 271 10.74 17.00 0.54
N SER A 272 11.28 15.83 0.23
CA SER A 272 10.53 14.66 -0.25
C SER A 272 9.50 14.20 0.79
N LYS A 273 9.87 14.18 2.07
CA LYS A 273 8.91 13.91 3.16
C LYS A 273 7.77 14.92 3.21
N ALA A 274 8.06 16.21 3.01
CA ALA A 274 7.04 17.26 2.97
C ALA A 274 6.09 17.08 1.77
N GLN A 275 6.62 16.83 0.57
CA GLN A 275 5.80 16.60 -0.64
C GLN A 275 4.92 15.35 -0.49
N PHE A 276 5.47 14.27 0.07
CA PHE A 276 4.71 13.05 0.38
C PHE A 276 3.50 13.36 1.28
N GLN A 277 3.72 14.07 2.39
CA GLN A 277 2.67 14.40 3.35
C GLN A 277 1.54 15.22 2.73
N LYS A 278 1.88 16.21 1.88
CA LYS A 278 0.89 17.06 1.22
C LYS A 278 0.02 16.29 0.23
N VAL A 279 0.64 15.51 -0.67
CA VAL A 279 -0.11 14.73 -1.67
C VAL A 279 -0.90 13.60 -1.01
N ARG A 280 -0.35 12.98 0.05
CA ARG A 280 -1.08 11.99 0.84
C ARG A 280 -2.32 12.59 1.51
N ALA A 281 -2.21 13.80 2.07
CA ALA A 281 -3.35 14.49 2.66
C ALA A 281 -4.47 14.73 1.62
N LEU A 282 -4.12 15.09 0.39
CA LEU A 282 -5.10 15.18 -0.70
C LEU A 282 -5.72 13.82 -1.03
N SER A 283 -4.91 12.76 -1.14
CA SER A 283 -5.40 11.40 -1.39
C SER A 283 -6.45 10.97 -0.34
N LEU A 284 -6.14 11.19 0.94
CA LEU A 284 -7.06 10.89 2.05
C LEU A 284 -8.34 11.71 1.99
N HIS A 285 -8.25 13.01 1.69
CA HIS A 285 -9.43 13.87 1.53
C HIS A 285 -10.31 13.41 0.34
N LEU A 286 -9.71 13.05 -0.79
CA LEU A 286 -10.46 12.51 -1.94
C LEU A 286 -11.18 11.21 -1.59
N ALA A 287 -10.54 10.32 -0.84
CA ALA A 287 -11.12 9.04 -0.44
C ALA A 287 -12.22 9.20 0.61
N ASN A 288 -11.93 9.92 1.70
CA ASN A 288 -12.79 9.97 2.89
C ASN A 288 -13.92 10.99 2.75
N ASP A 289 -13.63 12.18 2.21
CA ASP A 289 -14.59 13.29 2.22
C ASP A 289 -15.39 13.37 0.92
N GLN A 290 -14.84 12.88 -0.19
CA GLN A 290 -15.47 12.95 -1.52
C GLN A 290 -15.83 11.59 -2.12
N GLY A 291 -15.43 10.48 -1.50
CA GLY A 291 -15.69 9.12 -2.02
C GLY A 291 -15.05 8.84 -3.38
N ARG A 292 -14.01 9.61 -3.77
CA ARG A 292 -13.29 9.50 -5.05
C ARG A 292 -12.12 8.53 -4.94
N HIS A 293 -12.42 7.28 -4.60
CA HIS A 293 -11.40 6.27 -4.30
C HIS A 293 -10.43 6.01 -5.45
N GLU A 294 -10.89 6.01 -6.71
CA GLU A 294 -10.00 5.80 -7.87
C GLU A 294 -8.98 6.93 -8.07
N ASP A 295 -9.36 8.17 -7.80
CA ASP A 295 -8.45 9.31 -7.92
C ASP A 295 -7.48 9.38 -6.73
N ALA A 296 -7.96 9.09 -5.52
CA ALA A 296 -7.11 8.87 -4.35
C ALA A 296 -6.09 7.75 -4.62
N ARG A 297 -6.54 6.63 -5.20
CA ARG A 297 -5.68 5.50 -5.53
C ARG A 297 -4.58 5.86 -6.51
N LYS A 298 -4.87 6.65 -7.54
CA LYS A 298 -3.86 7.17 -8.48
C LYS A 298 -2.79 8.00 -7.77
N LEU A 299 -3.17 8.83 -6.79
CA LEU A 299 -2.22 9.59 -5.98
C LEU A 299 -1.39 8.67 -5.06
N ALA A 300 -2.02 7.73 -4.36
CA ALA A 300 -1.32 6.75 -3.51
C ALA A 300 -0.31 5.92 -4.32
N SER A 301 -0.69 5.48 -5.52
CA SER A 301 0.21 4.79 -6.45
C SER A 301 1.38 5.69 -6.90
N ALA A 302 1.12 6.95 -7.23
CA ALA A 302 2.18 7.91 -7.60
C ALA A 302 3.17 8.15 -6.45
N LEU A 303 2.66 8.23 -5.21
CA LEU A 303 3.49 8.33 -4.00
C LEU A 303 4.36 7.08 -3.81
N LEU A 304 3.78 5.88 -3.94
CA LEU A 304 4.53 4.64 -3.82
C LEU A 304 5.65 4.57 -4.87
N ILE A 305 5.35 4.84 -6.13
CA ILE A 305 6.35 4.82 -7.22
C ILE A 305 7.49 5.82 -6.96
N SER A 306 7.17 7.01 -6.45
CA SER A 306 8.14 8.10 -6.30
C SER A 306 8.96 8.02 -5.01
N PHE A 307 8.50 7.28 -3.99
CA PHE A 307 9.11 7.30 -2.65
C PHE A 307 9.37 5.90 -2.06
N ASN A 308 9.23 4.82 -2.85
CA ASN A 308 9.43 3.45 -2.38
C ASN A 308 10.80 3.20 -1.73
N SER A 309 11.86 3.89 -2.19
CA SER A 309 13.21 3.71 -1.65
C SER A 309 13.32 4.16 -0.18
N TYR A 310 12.44 5.07 0.27
CA TYR A 310 12.37 5.45 1.68
C TYR A 310 11.46 4.48 2.44
N GLN A 311 12.05 3.59 3.24
CA GLN A 311 11.33 2.51 3.93
C GLN A 311 10.08 2.97 4.72
N GLU A 312 10.16 4.12 5.41
CA GLU A 312 9.03 4.70 6.15
C GLU A 312 7.89 5.09 5.21
N LEU A 313 8.19 5.85 4.15
CA LEU A 313 7.20 6.39 3.23
C LEU A 313 6.60 5.31 2.32
N GLY A 314 7.44 4.39 1.84
CA GLY A 314 7.02 3.25 1.01
C GLY A 314 5.97 2.40 1.71
N LYS A 315 6.19 2.01 2.98
CA LYS A 315 5.22 1.23 3.77
C LYS A 315 3.89 1.96 3.96
N ILE A 316 3.92 3.27 4.16
CA ILE A 316 2.70 4.08 4.33
C ILE A 316 1.92 4.11 3.00
N ALA A 317 2.58 4.41 1.88
CA ALA A 317 1.92 4.47 0.58
C ALA A 317 1.41 3.10 0.10
N GLU A 318 2.13 2.02 0.39
CA GLU A 318 1.69 0.65 0.11
C GLU A 318 0.43 0.30 0.91
N LYS A 319 0.40 0.62 2.21
CA LYS A 319 -0.80 0.43 3.03
C LYS A 319 -1.98 1.23 2.49
N ASP A 320 -1.78 2.53 2.23
CA ASP A 320 -2.86 3.39 1.70
C ASP A 320 -3.39 2.87 0.35
N LEU A 321 -2.51 2.36 -0.52
CA LEU A 321 -2.89 1.80 -1.81
C LEU A 321 -3.76 0.54 -1.64
N ASN A 322 -3.34 -0.39 -0.77
CA ASN A 322 -4.10 -1.61 -0.50
C ASN A 322 -5.47 -1.30 0.12
N ASP A 323 -5.53 -0.40 1.12
CA ASP A 323 -6.78 0.03 1.74
C ASP A 323 -7.74 0.62 0.67
N LEU A 324 -7.22 1.39 -0.30
CA LEU A 324 -8.02 1.96 -1.38
C LEU A 324 -8.48 0.92 -2.41
N ASP A 325 -7.64 -0.06 -2.77
CA ASP A 325 -8.02 -1.16 -3.65
C ASP A 325 -9.15 -2.00 -3.02
N ASP A 326 -9.08 -2.27 -1.71
CA ASP A 326 -10.15 -2.96 -0.98
C ASP A 326 -11.45 -2.15 -0.97
N LEU A 327 -11.41 -0.85 -0.66
CA LEU A 327 -12.59 0.03 -0.69
C LEU A 327 -13.24 0.12 -2.09
N ILE A 328 -12.42 0.19 -3.15
CA ILE A 328 -12.92 0.21 -4.53
C ILE A 328 -13.62 -1.11 -4.85
N LYS A 329 -13.02 -2.23 -4.43
CA LYS A 329 -13.60 -3.56 -4.63
C LYS A 329 -14.92 -3.72 -3.87
N GLU A 330 -14.95 -3.38 -2.58
CA GLU A 330 -16.17 -3.44 -1.76
C GLU A 330 -17.31 -2.59 -2.35
N ARG A 331 -17.00 -1.36 -2.80
CA ARG A 331 -17.99 -0.51 -3.46
C ARG A 331 -18.53 -1.16 -4.73
N LYS A 332 -17.65 -1.69 -5.57
CA LYS A 332 -18.05 -2.36 -6.82
C LYS A 332 -18.92 -3.58 -6.55
N ASP A 333 -18.56 -4.38 -5.56
CA ASP A 333 -19.35 -5.55 -5.14
C ASP A 333 -20.74 -5.13 -4.64
N PHE A 334 -20.82 -4.04 -3.88
CA PHE A 334 -22.09 -3.45 -3.43
C PHE A 334 -22.94 -2.92 -4.59
N GLU A 335 -22.35 -2.15 -5.52
CA GLU A 335 -23.03 -1.61 -6.70
C GLU A 335 -23.58 -2.72 -7.61
N LEU A 336 -22.89 -3.86 -7.70
CA LEU A 336 -23.39 -5.03 -8.42
C LEU A 336 -24.54 -5.72 -7.68
N PHE A 337 -24.45 -5.82 -6.35
CA PHE A 337 -25.41 -6.54 -5.52
C PHE A 337 -26.74 -5.79 -5.31
N GLU A 338 -26.70 -4.47 -5.14
CA GLU A 338 -27.87 -3.64 -4.77
C GLU A 338 -29.09 -3.86 -5.68
N PRO A 339 -28.95 -3.87 -7.03
CA PRO A 339 -30.12 -4.02 -7.89
C PRO A 339 -30.80 -5.39 -7.74
N LEU A 340 -30.02 -6.45 -7.50
CA LEU A 340 -30.53 -7.80 -7.28
C LEU A 340 -31.28 -7.89 -5.96
N TYR A 341 -30.70 -7.34 -4.88
CA TYR A 341 -31.35 -7.26 -3.58
C TYR A 341 -32.66 -6.48 -3.65
N SER A 342 -32.64 -5.28 -4.23
CA SER A 342 -33.80 -4.42 -4.40
C SER A 342 -34.91 -5.10 -5.20
N ALA A 343 -34.58 -5.84 -6.26
CA ALA A 343 -35.57 -6.59 -7.04
C ALA A 343 -36.16 -7.79 -6.27
N CYS A 344 -35.39 -8.44 -5.39
CA CYS A 344 -35.91 -9.49 -4.51
C CYS A 344 -36.89 -8.91 -3.48
N GLU A 345 -36.54 -7.77 -2.86
CA GLU A 345 -37.41 -7.09 -1.91
C GLU A 345 -38.69 -6.57 -2.59
N GLU A 346 -38.62 -6.08 -3.82
CA GLU A 346 -39.81 -5.70 -4.60
C GLU A 346 -40.70 -6.93 -4.88
N ALA A 347 -40.11 -8.08 -5.22
CA ALA A 347 -40.85 -9.32 -5.42
C ALA A 347 -41.55 -9.80 -4.13
N LYS A 348 -40.91 -9.66 -2.95
CA LYS A 348 -41.54 -9.94 -1.66
C LYS A 348 -42.68 -8.95 -1.36
N ALA A 349 -42.47 -7.67 -1.61
CA ALA A 349 -43.48 -6.64 -1.37
C ALA A 349 -44.70 -6.77 -2.28
N GLN A 350 -44.51 -7.15 -3.54
CA GLN A 350 -45.55 -7.33 -4.55
C GLN A 350 -45.86 -8.83 -4.80
N TYR A 351 -45.86 -9.62 -3.74
CA TYR A 351 -45.87 -11.08 -3.81
C TYR A 351 -47.01 -11.68 -4.65
N PHE A 352 -48.23 -11.16 -4.53
CA PHE A 352 -49.39 -11.72 -5.25
C PHE A 352 -49.21 -11.65 -6.78
N GLU A 353 -48.77 -10.50 -7.30
CA GLU A 353 -48.49 -10.34 -8.73
C GLU A 353 -47.25 -11.13 -9.13
N PHE A 354 -46.21 -11.18 -8.27
CA PHE A 354 -45.05 -12.04 -8.48
C PHE A 354 -45.45 -13.51 -8.71
N SER A 355 -46.16 -14.11 -7.75
CA SER A 355 -46.59 -15.53 -7.82
C SER A 355 -47.44 -15.81 -9.06
N LYS A 356 -48.41 -14.93 -9.35
CA LYS A 356 -49.28 -15.05 -10.52
C LYS A 356 -48.48 -15.06 -11.83
N ILE A 357 -47.53 -14.15 -11.99
CA ILE A 357 -46.70 -14.05 -13.20
C ILE A 357 -45.74 -15.24 -13.30
N VAL A 358 -45.04 -15.59 -12.22
CA VAL A 358 -44.11 -16.73 -12.18
C VAL A 358 -44.81 -18.03 -12.60
N LYS A 359 -46.01 -18.29 -12.11
CA LYS A 359 -46.77 -19.51 -12.46
C LYS A 359 -47.31 -19.49 -13.88
N ALA A 360 -47.71 -18.34 -14.38
CA ALA A 360 -48.30 -18.22 -15.71
C ALA A 360 -47.25 -18.17 -16.85
N GLN A 361 -46.11 -17.52 -16.60
CA GLN A 361 -45.13 -17.17 -17.63
C GLN A 361 -43.71 -17.67 -17.32
N GLY A 362 -43.47 -18.21 -16.13
CA GLY A 362 -42.12 -18.51 -15.63
C GLY A 362 -41.34 -17.26 -15.25
N LEU A 363 -40.06 -17.44 -14.95
CA LEU A 363 -39.12 -16.35 -14.70
C LEU A 363 -38.51 -15.87 -16.01
N ASN A 364 -39.12 -14.86 -16.62
CA ASN A 364 -38.70 -14.29 -17.90
C ASN A 364 -38.36 -12.81 -17.79
N ALA A 365 -37.25 -12.38 -18.40
CA ALA A 365 -36.81 -10.98 -18.43
C ALA A 365 -37.80 -10.03 -19.13
N GLY A 366 -38.65 -10.54 -20.02
CA GLY A 366 -39.69 -9.81 -20.73
C GLY A 366 -41.02 -9.68 -19.98
N SER A 367 -41.20 -10.36 -18.84
CA SER A 367 -42.40 -10.23 -18.02
C SER A 367 -42.52 -8.85 -17.37
N SER A 368 -43.73 -8.47 -16.96
CA SER A 368 -43.94 -7.26 -16.17
C SER A 368 -43.25 -7.37 -14.80
N ALA A 369 -43.02 -6.22 -14.16
CA ALA A 369 -42.56 -6.18 -12.77
C ALA A 369 -43.58 -6.90 -11.86
N PRO A 370 -43.13 -7.54 -10.77
CA PRO A 370 -41.73 -7.60 -10.29
C PRO A 370 -40.85 -8.68 -10.95
N VAL A 371 -41.41 -9.66 -11.68
CA VAL A 371 -40.65 -10.81 -12.23
C VAL A 371 -39.60 -10.39 -13.25
N GLY A 372 -39.97 -9.56 -14.23
CA GLY A 372 -39.02 -9.13 -15.26
C GLY A 372 -37.86 -8.31 -14.70
N ALA A 373 -38.10 -7.53 -13.64
CA ALA A 373 -37.07 -6.76 -12.95
C ALA A 373 -36.07 -7.68 -12.24
N LEU A 374 -36.56 -8.68 -11.49
CA LEU A 374 -35.73 -9.70 -10.83
C LEU A 374 -34.82 -10.45 -11.80
N VAL A 375 -35.36 -10.90 -12.93
CA VAL A 375 -34.58 -11.66 -13.91
C VAL A 375 -33.51 -10.77 -14.57
N ARG A 376 -33.84 -9.52 -14.91
CA ARG A 376 -32.84 -8.58 -15.44
C ARG A 376 -31.75 -8.26 -14.43
N ALA A 377 -32.10 -8.00 -13.17
CA ALA A 377 -31.15 -7.75 -12.10
C ALA A 377 -30.22 -8.95 -11.86
N THR A 378 -30.77 -10.18 -11.87
CA THR A 378 -29.98 -11.42 -11.78
C THR A 378 -29.00 -11.54 -12.95
N ASN A 379 -29.45 -11.26 -14.18
CA ASN A 379 -28.59 -11.32 -15.36
C ASN A 379 -27.47 -10.28 -15.32
N SER A 380 -27.78 -9.06 -14.89
CA SER A 380 -26.81 -7.99 -14.70
C SER A 380 -25.79 -8.32 -13.61
N PHE A 381 -26.22 -8.90 -12.48
CA PHE A 381 -25.34 -9.35 -11.40
C PHE A 381 -24.34 -10.40 -11.89
N ILE A 382 -24.82 -11.42 -12.60
CA ILE A 382 -23.97 -12.48 -13.17
C ILE A 382 -23.02 -11.90 -14.23
N ALA A 383 -23.52 -11.09 -15.16
CA ALA A 383 -22.71 -10.50 -16.23
C ALA A 383 -21.63 -9.54 -15.69
N GLY A 384 -21.90 -8.90 -14.55
CA GLY A 384 -20.94 -8.05 -13.84
C GLY A 384 -19.89 -8.81 -13.01
N ASN A 385 -19.90 -10.16 -13.04
CA ASN A 385 -19.09 -11.03 -12.19
C ASN A 385 -19.35 -10.83 -10.68
N GLY A 386 -20.59 -10.56 -10.29
CA GLY A 386 -20.99 -10.52 -8.88
C GLY A 386 -20.76 -11.87 -8.19
N ASN A 387 -20.51 -11.85 -6.87
CA ASN A 387 -20.22 -13.08 -6.10
C ASN A 387 -21.39 -14.09 -6.20
N PRO A 388 -21.20 -15.25 -6.86
CA PRO A 388 -22.28 -16.20 -7.13
C PRO A 388 -22.97 -16.72 -5.86
N ASN A 389 -22.22 -16.93 -4.78
CA ASN A 389 -22.77 -17.39 -3.50
C ASN A 389 -23.71 -16.37 -2.86
N VAL A 390 -23.39 -15.07 -2.99
CA VAL A 390 -24.26 -13.99 -2.50
C VAL A 390 -25.56 -13.93 -3.32
N GLY A 391 -25.44 -14.03 -4.65
CA GLY A 391 -26.61 -14.08 -5.55
C GLY A 391 -27.53 -15.27 -5.29
N VAL A 392 -26.96 -16.46 -5.07
CA VAL A 392 -27.72 -17.66 -4.69
C VAL A 392 -28.43 -17.45 -3.36
N ASN A 393 -27.75 -16.91 -2.34
CA ASN A 393 -28.33 -16.75 -1.01
C ASN A 393 -29.55 -15.81 -1.01
N VAL A 394 -29.48 -14.66 -1.69
CA VAL A 394 -30.59 -13.71 -1.72
C VAL A 394 -31.80 -14.23 -2.51
N LEU A 395 -31.57 -14.95 -3.61
CA LEU A 395 -32.65 -15.55 -4.39
C LEU A 395 -33.26 -16.79 -3.70
N ARG A 396 -32.42 -17.57 -3.01
CA ARG A 396 -32.88 -18.69 -2.17
C ARG A 396 -33.72 -18.20 -1.00
N ASP A 397 -33.38 -17.07 -0.39
CA ASP A 397 -34.19 -16.42 0.63
C ASP A 397 -35.58 -16.06 0.09
N LEU A 398 -35.67 -15.43 -1.09
CA LEU A 398 -36.95 -15.18 -1.76
C LEU A 398 -37.74 -16.49 -2.00
N ALA A 399 -37.07 -17.59 -2.40
CA ALA A 399 -37.72 -18.89 -2.58
C ALA A 399 -38.26 -19.47 -1.25
N LEU A 400 -37.55 -19.25 -0.15
CA LEU A 400 -38.01 -19.65 1.18
C LEU A 400 -39.20 -18.80 1.63
N THR A 401 -39.19 -17.49 1.39
CA THR A 401 -40.34 -16.60 1.65
C THR A 401 -41.59 -17.06 0.88
N CYS A 402 -41.45 -17.43 -0.40
CA CYS A 402 -42.56 -18.00 -1.18
C CYS A 402 -43.18 -19.21 -0.48
N ASN A 403 -42.36 -20.15 0.00
CA ASN A 403 -42.84 -21.39 0.59
C ASN A 403 -43.37 -21.20 2.02
N ASN A 404 -42.61 -20.54 2.88
CA ASN A 404 -42.84 -20.52 4.33
C ASN A 404 -43.84 -19.42 4.73
N ASP A 405 -43.71 -18.23 4.16
CA ASP A 405 -44.46 -17.06 4.60
C ASP A 405 -45.78 -16.93 3.82
N HIS A 406 -45.78 -17.34 2.55
CA HIS A 406 -46.95 -17.28 1.68
C HIS A 406 -47.61 -18.63 1.39
N GLY A 407 -47.01 -19.75 1.80
CA GLY A 407 -47.58 -21.08 1.59
C GLY A 407 -47.65 -21.49 0.11
N ASP A 408 -46.74 -20.98 -0.72
CA ASP A 408 -46.71 -21.21 -2.16
C ASP A 408 -45.48 -22.01 -2.60
N PRO A 409 -45.53 -23.33 -2.45
CA PRO A 409 -44.40 -24.18 -2.80
C PRO A 409 -44.16 -24.28 -4.30
N GLU A 410 -45.15 -23.94 -5.15
CA GLU A 410 -44.97 -23.94 -6.61
C GLU A 410 -44.09 -22.76 -7.05
N ALA A 411 -44.38 -21.55 -6.57
CA ALA A 411 -43.52 -20.39 -6.84
C ALA A 411 -42.11 -20.56 -6.26
N SER A 412 -42.01 -21.16 -5.06
CA SER A 412 -40.74 -21.53 -4.45
C SER A 412 -39.94 -22.49 -5.33
N TYR A 413 -40.55 -23.58 -5.79
CA TYR A 413 -39.90 -24.56 -6.66
C TYR A 413 -39.43 -23.94 -7.98
N LEU A 414 -40.27 -23.15 -8.65
CA LEU A 414 -39.92 -22.47 -9.90
C LEU A 414 -38.74 -21.50 -9.71
N LEU A 415 -38.70 -20.77 -8.60
CA LEU A 415 -37.59 -19.89 -8.29
C LEU A 415 -36.31 -20.67 -7.98
N THR A 416 -36.37 -21.77 -7.21
CA THR A 416 -35.20 -22.61 -6.94
C THR A 416 -34.65 -23.23 -8.23
N GLN A 417 -35.51 -23.66 -9.16
CA GLN A 417 -35.09 -24.14 -10.48
C GLN A 417 -34.41 -23.03 -11.29
N PHE A 418 -34.95 -21.80 -11.26
CA PHE A 418 -34.31 -20.66 -11.90
C PHE A 418 -32.93 -20.38 -11.30
N VAL A 419 -32.79 -20.34 -9.98
CA VAL A 419 -31.48 -20.15 -9.32
C VAL A 419 -30.50 -21.23 -9.75
N LEU A 420 -30.94 -22.49 -9.72
CA LEU A 420 -30.13 -23.61 -10.13
C LEU A 420 -29.68 -23.47 -11.59
N GLU A 421 -30.58 -23.17 -12.53
CA GLU A 421 -30.25 -22.96 -13.93
C GLU A 421 -29.25 -21.82 -14.14
N ARG A 422 -29.45 -20.68 -13.47
CA ARG A 422 -28.63 -19.48 -13.66
C ARG A 422 -27.25 -19.58 -13.03
N PHE A 423 -27.12 -20.28 -11.91
CA PHE A 423 -25.88 -20.32 -11.12
C PHE A 423 -25.14 -21.66 -11.18
N ARG A 424 -25.69 -22.71 -11.80
CA ARG A 424 -25.10 -24.08 -11.79
C ARG A 424 -23.61 -24.12 -12.11
N THR A 425 -23.16 -23.34 -13.08
CA THR A 425 -21.77 -23.32 -13.53
C THR A 425 -20.91 -22.26 -12.85
N LEU A 426 -21.49 -21.50 -11.91
CA LEU A 426 -20.88 -20.36 -11.23
C LEU A 426 -20.60 -20.62 -9.75
N VAL A 427 -21.16 -21.69 -9.19
CA VAL A 427 -20.95 -22.10 -7.78
C VAL A 427 -20.36 -23.51 -7.72
N ASP A 428 -19.76 -23.85 -6.58
CA ASP A 428 -19.20 -25.18 -6.35
C ASP A 428 -20.28 -26.27 -6.28
N ASP A 429 -19.89 -27.51 -6.58
CA ASP A 429 -20.79 -28.69 -6.63
C ASP A 429 -21.63 -28.87 -5.36
N GLY A 430 -21.09 -28.54 -4.18
CA GLY A 430 -21.81 -28.64 -2.92
C GLY A 430 -23.00 -27.65 -2.81
N VAL A 431 -22.89 -26.47 -3.41
CA VAL A 431 -23.99 -25.50 -3.48
C VAL A 431 -25.06 -25.98 -4.47
N VAL A 432 -24.63 -26.56 -5.60
CA VAL A 432 -25.54 -27.18 -6.57
C VAL A 432 -26.33 -28.32 -5.93
N GLU A 433 -25.66 -29.25 -5.24
CA GLU A 433 -26.30 -30.37 -4.54
C GLU A 433 -27.34 -29.86 -3.53
N THR A 434 -27.00 -28.84 -2.75
CA THR A 434 -27.93 -28.22 -1.80
C THR A 434 -29.18 -27.66 -2.50
N LEU A 435 -29.03 -26.97 -3.63
CA LEU A 435 -30.16 -26.44 -4.39
C LEU A 435 -31.01 -27.55 -5.05
N GLU A 436 -30.39 -28.65 -5.49
CA GLU A 436 -31.10 -29.84 -6.01
C GLU A 436 -31.90 -30.54 -4.91
N GLU A 437 -31.36 -30.62 -3.69
CA GLU A 437 -32.04 -31.13 -2.50
C GLU A 437 -33.19 -30.23 -2.06
N ASP A 438 -32.99 -28.90 -2.02
CA ASP A 438 -34.03 -27.93 -1.72
C ASP A 438 -35.19 -28.03 -2.71
N ALA A 439 -34.87 -28.06 -4.02
CA ALA A 439 -35.87 -28.22 -5.07
C ALA A 439 -36.63 -29.54 -4.94
N GLY A 440 -35.92 -30.64 -4.67
CA GLY A 440 -36.52 -31.95 -4.43
C GLY A 440 -37.47 -31.94 -3.22
N THR A 441 -37.04 -31.33 -2.13
CA THR A 441 -37.80 -31.24 -0.87
C THR A 441 -39.09 -30.42 -1.06
N VAL A 442 -38.98 -29.22 -1.65
CA VAL A 442 -40.14 -28.35 -1.92
C VAL A 442 -41.10 -29.06 -2.88
N PHE A 443 -40.60 -29.63 -3.98
CA PHE A 443 -41.42 -30.36 -4.95
C PHE A 443 -42.15 -31.54 -4.29
N LYS A 444 -41.44 -32.31 -3.46
CA LYS A 444 -42.00 -33.46 -2.76
C LYS A 444 -43.15 -33.06 -1.84
N ASN A 445 -42.88 -32.11 -0.95
CA ASN A 445 -43.86 -31.65 0.03
C ASN A 445 -45.10 -31.06 -0.65
N TRP A 446 -44.89 -30.29 -1.73
CA TRP A 446 -45.97 -29.75 -2.55
C TRP A 446 -46.85 -30.85 -3.16
N LYS A 447 -46.26 -31.78 -3.91
CA LYS A 447 -47.02 -32.77 -4.67
C LYS A 447 -47.69 -33.79 -3.77
N ILE A 448 -47.09 -34.15 -2.63
CA ILE A 448 -47.75 -34.98 -1.62
C ILE A 448 -48.99 -34.26 -1.10
N SER A 449 -48.86 -32.99 -0.68
CA SER A 449 -49.99 -32.16 -0.20
C SER A 449 -51.15 -32.11 -1.19
N ASP A 450 -50.85 -31.95 -2.49
CA ASP A 450 -51.87 -31.95 -3.54
C ASP A 450 -52.57 -33.31 -3.74
N LEU A 451 -51.83 -34.41 -3.60
CA LEU A 451 -52.38 -35.76 -3.65
C LEU A 451 -53.29 -36.05 -2.44
N GLU A 452 -52.96 -35.55 -1.24
CA GLU A 452 -53.75 -35.79 -0.03
C GLU A 452 -55.17 -35.24 -0.15
N LYS A 453 -55.30 -34.06 -0.79
CA LYS A 453 -56.59 -33.35 -1.01
C LYS A 453 -57.62 -34.23 -1.73
N ASN A 454 -57.18 -35.23 -2.51
CA ASN A 454 -58.04 -36.15 -3.27
C ASN A 454 -57.72 -37.64 -2.99
N SER A 455 -57.20 -37.95 -1.80
CA SER A 455 -56.73 -39.28 -1.36
C SER A 455 -57.74 -40.44 -1.50
N LYS A 456 -59.03 -40.14 -1.66
CA LYS A 456 -60.11 -41.13 -1.81
C LYS A 456 -60.29 -41.66 -3.23
N ASN A 457 -59.68 -41.05 -4.25
CA ASN A 457 -59.83 -41.46 -5.65
C ASN A 457 -58.53 -42.06 -6.21
N LEU A 458 -58.39 -43.38 -6.10
CA LEU A 458 -57.18 -44.11 -6.50
C LEU A 458 -56.86 -43.99 -8.00
N SER A 459 -57.88 -43.91 -8.86
CA SER A 459 -57.66 -43.80 -10.32
C SER A 459 -57.15 -42.40 -10.69
N TRP A 460 -57.71 -41.36 -10.07
CA TRP A 460 -57.20 -39.99 -10.21
C TRP A 460 -55.78 -39.87 -9.67
N MET A 461 -55.48 -40.43 -8.50
CA MET A 461 -54.13 -40.37 -7.92
C MET A 461 -53.07 -41.03 -8.80
N ILE A 462 -53.36 -42.19 -9.39
CA ILE A 462 -52.45 -42.86 -10.33
C ILE A 462 -52.17 -41.94 -11.54
N GLN A 463 -53.21 -41.33 -12.11
CA GLN A 463 -53.07 -40.42 -13.24
C GLN A 463 -52.24 -39.18 -12.88
N GLN A 464 -52.46 -38.59 -11.71
CA GLN A 464 -51.66 -37.45 -11.23
C GLN A 464 -50.21 -37.84 -10.94
N LEU A 465 -49.97 -38.98 -10.29
CA LEU A 465 -48.62 -39.49 -10.02
C LEU A 465 -47.84 -39.79 -11.30
N GLN A 466 -48.48 -40.29 -12.35
CA GLN A 466 -47.83 -40.44 -13.66
C GLN A 466 -47.31 -39.09 -14.19
N GLY A 467 -48.12 -38.03 -14.06
CA GLY A 467 -47.69 -36.67 -14.41
C GLY A 467 -46.56 -36.15 -13.51
N ILE A 468 -46.65 -36.39 -12.20
CA ILE A 468 -45.64 -35.97 -11.21
C ILE A 468 -44.28 -36.65 -11.50
N VAL A 469 -44.27 -37.97 -11.72
CA VAL A 469 -43.04 -38.73 -12.01
C VAL A 469 -42.34 -38.21 -13.28
N ALA A 470 -43.11 -37.83 -14.29
CA ALA A 470 -42.56 -37.32 -15.55
C ALA A 470 -41.75 -36.02 -15.38
N VAL A 471 -42.12 -35.18 -14.41
CA VAL A 471 -41.50 -33.86 -14.18
C VAL A 471 -40.70 -33.78 -12.87
N ALA A 472 -40.66 -34.85 -12.07
CA ALA A 472 -40.01 -34.85 -10.77
C ALA A 472 -38.48 -34.67 -10.88
N PRO A 473 -37.86 -33.86 -10.00
CA PRO A 473 -36.41 -33.78 -9.85
C PRO A 473 -35.79 -35.16 -9.60
N SER A 474 -34.56 -35.38 -10.07
CA SER A 474 -33.83 -36.64 -9.91
C SER A 474 -33.74 -37.10 -8.44
N THR A 475 -33.58 -36.16 -7.52
CA THR A 475 -33.49 -36.38 -6.07
C THR A 475 -34.71 -37.08 -5.47
N VAL A 476 -35.91 -36.85 -6.02
CA VAL A 476 -37.18 -37.42 -5.50
C VAL A 476 -37.94 -38.28 -6.50
N ARG A 477 -37.51 -38.33 -7.77
CA ARG A 477 -38.19 -39.08 -8.84
C ARG A 477 -38.40 -40.54 -8.48
N ARG A 478 -37.39 -41.20 -7.91
CA ARG A 478 -37.47 -42.60 -7.50
C ARG A 478 -38.53 -42.83 -6.41
N GLU A 479 -38.67 -41.92 -5.45
CA GLU A 479 -39.69 -42.01 -4.40
C GLU A 479 -41.10 -41.96 -5.00
N PHE A 480 -41.34 -41.02 -5.94
CA PHE A 480 -42.62 -40.91 -6.64
C PHE A 480 -42.90 -42.09 -7.57
N THR A 481 -41.89 -42.66 -8.23
CA THR A 481 -42.04 -43.89 -9.04
C THR A 481 -42.47 -45.07 -8.16
N ASN A 482 -41.82 -45.25 -7.01
CA ASN A 482 -42.19 -46.30 -6.05
C ASN A 482 -43.62 -46.11 -5.54
N MET A 483 -44.04 -44.86 -5.29
CA MET A 483 -45.41 -44.54 -4.89
C MET A 483 -46.43 -44.89 -5.97
N LEU A 484 -46.11 -44.58 -7.23
CA LEU A 484 -46.94 -44.92 -8.39
C LEU A 484 -47.11 -46.43 -8.53
N ASP A 485 -46.02 -47.19 -8.45
CA ASP A 485 -46.04 -48.66 -8.51
C ASP A 485 -46.89 -49.26 -7.38
N ALA A 486 -46.74 -48.74 -6.15
CA ALA A 486 -47.54 -49.15 -5.00
C ALA A 486 -49.03 -48.90 -5.22
N PHE A 487 -49.41 -47.77 -5.82
CA PHE A 487 -50.81 -47.44 -6.10
C PHE A 487 -51.40 -48.30 -7.23
N ILE A 488 -50.63 -48.58 -8.29
CA ILE A 488 -51.03 -49.49 -9.36
C ILE A 488 -51.29 -50.89 -8.79
N GLU A 489 -50.39 -51.39 -7.94
CA GLU A 489 -50.52 -52.70 -7.31
C GLU A 489 -51.72 -52.75 -6.32
N ALA A 490 -51.94 -51.68 -5.55
CA ALA A 490 -53.10 -51.56 -4.66
C ALA A 490 -54.43 -51.54 -5.44
N ARG A 491 -54.46 -50.91 -6.62
CA ARG A 491 -55.61 -50.94 -7.54
C ARG A 491 -55.85 -52.35 -8.07
N ARG A 492 -54.80 -53.06 -8.46
CA ARG A 492 -54.86 -54.46 -8.92
C ARG A 492 -55.44 -55.39 -7.85
N LYS A 493 -55.05 -55.19 -6.58
CA LYS A 493 -55.51 -55.98 -5.43
C LYS A 493 -56.86 -55.51 -4.83
N LYS A 494 -57.54 -54.51 -5.42
CA LYS A 494 -58.78 -53.89 -4.91
C LYS A 494 -58.70 -53.41 -3.45
N ARG A 495 -57.50 -53.08 -2.93
CA ARG A 495 -57.27 -52.65 -1.54
C ARG A 495 -57.33 -51.13 -1.39
N VAL A 496 -58.46 -50.53 -1.77
CA VAL A 496 -58.60 -49.06 -1.86
C VAL A 496 -58.42 -48.35 -0.52
N LYS A 497 -58.86 -48.97 0.59
CA LYS A 497 -58.78 -48.36 1.93
C LYS A 497 -57.36 -48.21 2.48
N TRP A 498 -56.41 -49.03 2.03
CA TRP A 498 -55.02 -49.04 2.49
C TRP A 498 -54.03 -48.52 1.44
N ALA A 499 -54.50 -48.21 0.23
CA ALA A 499 -53.66 -47.75 -0.87
C ALA A 499 -52.92 -46.46 -0.51
N TRP A 500 -53.63 -45.47 0.05
CA TRP A 500 -53.04 -44.20 0.50
C TRP A 500 -51.95 -44.40 1.57
N ILE A 501 -52.22 -45.24 2.57
CA ILE A 501 -51.27 -45.58 3.65
C ILE A 501 -50.04 -46.30 3.09
N ALA A 502 -50.22 -47.21 2.13
CA ALA A 502 -49.14 -47.97 1.50
C ALA A 502 -48.25 -47.10 0.57
N GLY A 503 -48.83 -46.14 -0.16
CA GLY A 503 -48.04 -45.21 -0.98
C GLY A 503 -47.34 -44.13 -0.16
N ILE A 504 -47.95 -43.63 0.92
CA ILE A 504 -47.24 -42.79 1.90
C ILE A 504 -46.06 -43.57 2.50
N ALA A 505 -46.24 -44.83 2.88
CA ALA A 505 -45.14 -45.67 3.39
C ALA A 505 -44.02 -45.84 2.34
N ALA A 506 -44.33 -45.91 1.05
CA ALA A 506 -43.33 -45.98 -0.03
C ALA A 506 -42.51 -44.68 -0.20
N VAL A 507 -43.04 -43.52 0.23
CA VAL A 507 -42.40 -42.20 0.13
C VAL A 507 -41.76 -41.75 1.45
N ILE A 508 -42.33 -42.13 2.60
CA ILE A 508 -41.88 -41.70 3.94
C ILE A 508 -40.97 -42.74 4.62
N ILE A 509 -41.05 -44.06 4.29
CA ILE A 509 -40.37 -45.12 5.07
C ILE A 509 -39.15 -45.76 4.37
N VAL A 510 -38.84 -45.44 3.10
CA VAL A 510 -37.69 -46.05 2.39
C VAL A 510 -36.52 -45.07 2.17
N PRO A 511 -36.03 -44.46 3.26
CA PRO A 511 -34.60 -44.63 3.52
C PRO A 511 -34.29 -44.91 4.99
N VAL A 512 -34.82 -46.01 5.57
CA VAL A 512 -34.39 -46.46 6.93
C VAL A 512 -33.74 -47.84 6.97
N ILE A 513 -33.62 -48.60 5.86
CA ILE A 513 -33.00 -49.94 5.91
C ILE A 513 -31.86 -50.16 4.90
N LEU A 514 -31.10 -49.12 4.51
CA LEU A 514 -29.76 -49.32 3.92
C LEU A 514 -28.88 -48.08 4.13
N GLN A 515 -28.46 -47.82 5.37
CA GLN A 515 -27.27 -47.03 5.67
C GLN A 515 -26.83 -47.29 7.11
N GLU A 516 -26.20 -48.44 7.34
CA GLU A 516 -25.24 -48.55 8.43
C GLU A 516 -23.87 -48.08 7.93
N ASN A 517 -23.19 -47.31 8.78
CA ASN A 517 -21.87 -46.72 8.66
C ASN A 517 -21.73 -45.44 7.82
N LYS A 518 -22.08 -44.30 8.45
CA LYS A 518 -21.09 -43.26 8.81
C LYS A 518 -21.51 -42.58 10.12
N LYS A 519 -20.54 -42.45 11.03
CA LYS A 519 -20.66 -41.97 12.40
C LYS A 519 -21.08 -40.49 12.47
N SER A 520 -21.79 -40.17 13.55
CA SER A 520 -22.36 -38.90 13.97
C SER A 520 -21.36 -37.76 14.21
N THR A 521 -21.81 -36.52 13.93
CA THR A 521 -21.55 -35.28 14.70
C THR A 521 -22.71 -34.28 14.46
N PRO A 522 -23.02 -33.36 15.40
CA PRO A 522 -24.40 -33.14 15.86
C PRO A 522 -25.25 -32.15 15.04
N ARG A 523 -26.53 -32.51 14.92
CA ARG A 523 -27.64 -31.70 14.43
C ARG A 523 -28.13 -30.81 15.58
N SER A 524 -28.03 -29.49 15.43
CA SER A 524 -28.67 -28.53 16.34
C SER A 524 -30.14 -28.38 15.94
N SER A 525 -31.01 -29.11 16.64
CA SER A 525 -32.46 -28.90 16.63
C SER A 525 -32.81 -27.66 17.45
N TYR A 526 -33.36 -26.63 16.81
CA TYR A 526 -34.13 -25.60 17.51
C TYR A 526 -35.59 -26.06 17.61
N THR A 527 -36.01 -26.32 18.84
CA THR A 527 -37.40 -26.53 19.24
C THR A 527 -38.10 -25.17 19.27
N SER A 528 -39.10 -24.97 18.42
CA SER A 528 -40.03 -23.85 18.53
C SER A 528 -41.04 -24.14 19.64
N SER A 529 -40.89 -23.45 20.78
CA SER A 529 -41.93 -23.33 21.78
C SER A 529 -42.59 -21.96 21.66
N ASN A 530 -43.54 -21.84 20.73
CA ASN A 530 -44.49 -20.72 20.76
C ASN A 530 -45.65 -21.11 21.68
N THR A 531 -45.64 -20.60 22.90
CA THR A 531 -46.87 -20.42 23.68
C THR A 531 -47.10 -18.92 23.82
N THR A 532 -47.86 -18.38 22.87
CA THR A 532 -48.42 -17.03 22.97
C THR A 532 -49.41 -17.02 24.12
N THR A 533 -49.02 -16.47 25.27
CA THR A 533 -49.97 -15.95 26.25
C THR A 533 -49.95 -14.43 26.12
N THR A 534 -51.01 -13.91 25.51
CA THR A 534 -51.36 -12.50 25.50
C THR A 534 -51.50 -12.03 26.95
N ARG A 535 -50.58 -11.17 27.41
CA ARG A 535 -50.80 -10.34 28.60
C ARG A 535 -50.35 -8.92 28.31
N THR A 536 -51.33 -8.07 28.08
CA THR A 536 -51.23 -6.63 28.13
C THR A 536 -50.81 -6.25 29.56
N THR A 537 -49.56 -5.81 29.73
CA THR A 537 -49.13 -5.10 30.93
C THR A 537 -48.16 -4.01 30.51
N SER A 538 -48.61 -2.77 30.68
CA SER A 538 -47.77 -1.58 30.76
C SER A 538 -46.63 -1.82 31.76
N TYR A 539 -45.38 -1.56 31.37
CA TYR A 539 -44.30 -1.44 32.35
C TYR A 539 -43.22 -0.47 31.88
N SER A 540 -42.94 0.48 32.77
CA SER A 540 -41.80 1.39 32.76
C SER A 540 -40.47 0.64 32.83
N PRO A 541 -39.35 1.24 32.40
CA PRO A 541 -38.07 0.55 32.35
C PRO A 541 -37.55 0.25 33.76
N SER A 542 -37.14 -1.00 34.00
CA SER A 542 -36.42 -1.40 35.22
C SER A 542 -34.91 -1.50 34.93
N VAL A 543 -34.13 -1.27 35.98
CA VAL A 543 -32.76 -0.73 35.99
C VAL A 543 -31.65 -1.77 35.65
N ASP A 544 -31.98 -2.98 35.19
CA ASP A 544 -30.99 -4.06 34.97
C ASP A 544 -30.54 -4.30 33.50
N ASP A 545 -30.98 -3.49 32.53
CA ASP A 545 -30.72 -3.72 31.09
C ASP A 545 -29.33 -3.24 30.58
N TYR A 546 -28.45 -2.77 31.47
CA TYR A 546 -27.18 -2.09 31.12
C TYR A 546 -25.88 -2.85 31.49
N GLN A 547 -25.94 -4.08 31.99
CA GLN A 547 -24.73 -4.82 32.36
C GLN A 547 -24.01 -5.42 31.13
N GLU A 548 -22.68 -5.47 31.19
CA GLU A 548 -21.82 -6.23 30.26
C GLU A 548 -21.78 -7.70 30.69
N SER A 549 -21.81 -8.62 29.72
CA SER A 549 -21.64 -10.05 29.98
C SER A 549 -20.50 -10.60 29.12
N VAL A 550 -19.53 -11.26 29.74
CA VAL A 550 -18.36 -11.78 29.02
C VAL A 550 -18.78 -12.90 28.05
N PRO A 551 -18.52 -12.78 26.74
CA PRO A 551 -18.82 -13.83 25.77
C PRO A 551 -17.95 -15.06 26.02
N PRO A 552 -18.45 -16.28 25.74
CA PRO A 552 -17.60 -17.47 25.69
C PRO A 552 -16.53 -17.36 24.59
N ILE A 553 -15.41 -18.05 24.76
CA ILE A 553 -14.35 -18.14 23.74
C ILE A 553 -14.83 -19.05 22.60
N GLY A 554 -14.69 -18.61 21.35
CA GLY A 554 -15.06 -19.38 20.16
C GLY A 554 -15.35 -18.50 18.94
N THR A 555 -15.67 -19.13 17.81
CA THR A 555 -16.00 -18.46 16.54
C THR A 555 -17.42 -18.82 16.08
N GLY A 556 -18.07 -17.92 15.34
CA GLY A 556 -19.39 -18.14 14.75
C GLY A 556 -20.55 -18.17 15.76
N LEU A 557 -20.32 -17.76 17.00
CA LEU A 557 -21.34 -17.69 18.06
C LEU A 557 -22.27 -16.49 17.85
N THR A 558 -23.56 -16.65 18.16
CA THR A 558 -24.50 -15.53 18.20
C THR A 558 -24.49 -14.90 19.59
N LEU A 559 -24.03 -13.67 19.69
CA LEU A 559 -23.93 -12.95 20.95
C LEU A 559 -25.27 -12.31 21.34
N SER A 560 -25.60 -12.38 22.63
CA SER A 560 -26.69 -11.59 23.22
C SER A 560 -26.30 -10.12 23.32
N LYS A 561 -27.27 -9.20 23.43
CA LYS A 561 -27.00 -7.76 23.57
C LYS A 561 -26.00 -7.40 24.69
N PRO A 562 -26.04 -7.99 25.91
CA PRO A 562 -25.01 -7.78 26.93
C PRO A 562 -23.59 -8.25 26.53
N GLN A 563 -23.49 -9.27 25.68
CA GLN A 563 -22.23 -9.80 25.16
C GLN A 563 -21.68 -8.96 24.00
N VAL A 564 -22.56 -8.45 23.14
CA VAL A 564 -22.21 -7.42 22.14
C VAL A 564 -21.69 -6.17 22.86
N ARG A 565 -22.35 -5.75 23.95
CA ARG A 565 -21.90 -4.65 24.81
C ARG A 565 -20.49 -4.85 25.34
N TYR A 566 -20.18 -6.05 25.86
CA TYR A 566 -18.81 -6.37 26.28
C TYR A 566 -17.81 -6.22 25.12
N CYS A 567 -18.09 -6.78 23.94
CA CYS A 567 -17.16 -6.69 22.82
C CYS A 567 -16.93 -5.24 22.37
N ILE A 568 -17.97 -4.44 22.22
CA ILE A 568 -17.81 -3.03 21.82
C ILE A 568 -17.07 -2.23 22.90
N PHE A 569 -17.44 -2.37 24.18
CA PHE A 569 -16.85 -1.58 25.26
C PHE A 569 -15.40 -2.00 25.52
N GLN A 570 -15.13 -3.30 25.53
CA GLN A 570 -13.78 -3.81 25.68
C GLN A 570 -12.89 -3.42 24.49
N GLY A 571 -13.43 -3.39 23.27
CA GLY A 571 -12.73 -2.84 22.10
C GLY A 571 -12.30 -1.39 22.32
N ARG A 572 -13.22 -0.52 22.78
CA ARG A 572 -12.92 0.89 23.10
C ARG A 572 -11.86 1.04 24.21
N ARG A 573 -11.91 0.20 25.25
CA ARG A 573 -10.89 0.18 26.31
C ARG A 573 -9.52 -0.22 25.75
N LEU A 574 -9.48 -1.24 24.89
CA LEU A 574 -8.24 -1.72 24.26
C LEU A 574 -7.63 -0.69 23.31
N ASP A 575 -8.45 0.05 22.57
CA ASP A 575 -7.98 1.16 21.72
C ASP A 575 -7.25 2.24 22.54
N VAL A 576 -7.81 2.61 23.70
CA VAL A 576 -7.16 3.56 24.61
C VAL A 576 -5.90 2.96 25.22
N LEU A 577 -5.98 1.73 25.71
CA LEU A 577 -4.87 1.02 26.34
C LEU A 577 -3.66 0.83 25.42
N ARG A 578 -3.90 0.66 24.11
CA ARG A 578 -2.84 0.55 23.10
C ARG A 578 -1.90 1.76 23.15
N THR A 579 -2.43 2.95 23.42
CA THR A 579 -1.62 4.19 23.53
C THR A 579 -0.81 4.28 24.83
N MET A 580 -1.11 3.44 25.81
CA MET A 580 -0.50 3.45 27.15
C MET A 580 0.58 2.36 27.33
N ALA A 581 0.66 1.37 26.43
CA ALA A 581 1.61 0.27 26.47
C ALA A 581 3.02 0.68 25.98
N ALA A 582 3.74 1.49 26.74
CA ALA A 582 5.03 2.07 26.32
C ALA A 582 6.28 1.21 26.66
N THR A 583 6.15 0.18 27.49
CA THR A 583 7.26 -0.68 27.92
C THR A 583 7.04 -2.13 27.49
N SER A 584 8.12 -2.92 27.36
CA SER A 584 8.00 -4.33 26.95
C SER A 584 7.14 -5.16 27.92
N SER A 585 7.14 -4.87 29.22
CA SER A 585 6.26 -5.53 30.19
C SER A 585 4.79 -5.17 29.99
N ALA A 586 4.51 -3.89 29.68
CA ALA A 586 3.18 -3.41 29.36
C ALA A 586 2.66 -4.01 28.05
N VAL A 587 3.53 -4.15 27.04
CA VAL A 587 3.18 -4.77 25.75
C VAL A 587 2.79 -6.25 25.93
N VAL A 588 3.52 -7.02 26.76
CA VAL A 588 3.16 -8.41 27.05
C VAL A 588 1.77 -8.51 27.70
N LYS A 589 1.49 -7.66 28.69
CA LYS A 589 0.18 -7.63 29.36
C LYS A 589 -0.94 -7.17 28.43
N PHE A 590 -0.67 -6.20 27.56
CA PHE A 590 -1.60 -5.77 26.53
C PHE A 590 -1.91 -6.89 25.52
N ASN A 591 -0.91 -7.62 25.06
CA ASN A 591 -1.09 -8.74 24.13
C ASN A 591 -1.97 -9.84 24.72
N VAL A 592 -1.83 -10.16 26.01
CA VAL A 592 -2.73 -11.13 26.70
C VAL A 592 -4.20 -10.68 26.63
N LEU A 593 -4.47 -9.38 26.77
CA LEU A 593 -5.83 -8.84 26.68
C LEU A 593 -6.35 -8.84 25.24
N ILE A 594 -5.48 -8.58 24.26
CA ILE A 594 -5.81 -8.67 22.84
C ILE A 594 -6.12 -10.13 22.45
N ASP A 595 -5.36 -11.10 22.97
CA ASP A 595 -5.59 -12.52 22.72
C ASP A 595 -6.93 -13.00 23.31
N ASP A 596 -7.25 -12.61 24.55
CA ASP A 596 -8.56 -12.92 25.16
C ASP A 596 -9.71 -12.24 24.40
N TYR A 597 -9.54 -10.97 24.01
CA TYR A 597 -10.51 -10.24 23.21
C TYR A 597 -10.74 -10.91 21.86
N ASN A 598 -9.67 -11.24 21.13
CA ASN A 598 -9.77 -11.92 19.84
C ASN A 598 -10.41 -13.30 19.98
N GLY A 599 -10.14 -14.03 21.06
CA GLY A 599 -10.77 -15.32 21.35
C GLY A 599 -12.29 -15.26 21.52
N ARG A 600 -12.85 -14.08 21.84
CA ARG A 600 -14.28 -13.89 22.15
C ARG A 600 -15.03 -13.03 21.14
N CYS A 601 -14.33 -12.05 20.55
CA CYS A 601 -14.90 -10.92 19.82
C CYS A 601 -14.27 -10.73 18.43
N SER A 602 -13.55 -11.72 17.86
CA SER A 602 -13.01 -11.60 16.49
C SER A 602 -13.97 -12.11 15.41
N SER A 603 -14.85 -13.05 15.73
CA SER A 603 -15.73 -13.69 14.75
C SER A 603 -17.03 -14.16 15.41
N PHE A 604 -18.05 -13.31 15.35
CA PHE A 604 -19.35 -13.54 16.00
C PHE A 604 -20.51 -12.95 15.18
N ARG A 605 -21.72 -13.49 15.41
CA ARG A 605 -22.98 -13.01 14.82
C ARG A 605 -23.77 -12.25 15.87
N TYR A 606 -24.55 -11.27 15.46
CA TYR A 606 -25.39 -10.45 16.34
C TYR A 606 -26.57 -9.88 15.56
N TRP A 607 -27.60 -9.41 16.29
CA TRP A 607 -28.68 -8.65 15.69
C TRP A 607 -28.23 -7.21 15.42
N GLY A 608 -28.44 -6.70 14.20
CA GLY A 608 -28.02 -5.33 13.84
C GLY A 608 -28.57 -4.25 14.77
N SER A 609 -29.80 -4.42 15.26
CA SER A 609 -30.43 -3.53 16.25
C SER A 609 -29.68 -3.49 17.59
N ASP A 610 -29.10 -4.62 18.01
CA ASP A 610 -28.32 -4.70 19.25
C ASP A 610 -26.99 -3.98 19.09
N LEU A 611 -26.32 -4.16 17.95
CA LEU A 611 -25.08 -3.44 17.64
C LEU A 611 -25.32 -1.93 17.62
N THR A 612 -26.28 -1.45 16.83
CA THR A 612 -26.55 0.00 16.71
C THR A 612 -26.92 0.61 18.06
N SER A 613 -27.71 -0.11 18.87
CA SER A 613 -28.06 0.34 20.23
C SER A 613 -26.83 0.42 21.15
N VAL A 614 -25.92 -0.54 21.07
CA VAL A 614 -24.72 -0.60 21.91
C VAL A 614 -23.65 0.40 21.45
N GLU A 615 -23.50 0.64 20.15
CA GLU A 615 -22.57 1.65 19.61
C GLU A 615 -22.99 3.07 19.99
N ALA A 616 -24.29 3.35 19.98
CA ALA A 616 -24.84 4.60 20.50
C ALA A 616 -24.54 4.76 22.00
N GLU A 617 -24.64 3.68 22.77
CA GLU A 617 -24.28 3.67 24.20
C GLU A 617 -22.78 3.92 24.42
N ALA A 618 -21.92 3.26 23.64
CA ALA A 618 -20.47 3.41 23.72
C ALA A 618 -20.02 4.85 23.42
N SER A 619 -20.67 5.51 22.45
CA SER A 619 -20.33 6.87 22.03
C SER A 619 -20.52 7.90 23.16
N GLY A 620 -21.45 7.66 24.08
CA GLY A 620 -21.68 8.48 25.27
C GLY A 620 -20.73 8.22 26.44
N ARG A 621 -19.87 7.18 26.36
CA ARG A 621 -19.05 6.68 27.48
C ARG A 621 -17.54 6.82 27.28
N THR A 622 -17.09 7.59 26.29
CA THR A 622 -15.65 7.74 25.96
C THR A 622 -14.77 8.11 27.16
N ALA A 623 -15.21 9.05 28.01
CA ALA A 623 -14.46 9.44 29.21
C ALA A 623 -14.36 8.31 30.25
N GLN A 624 -15.42 7.48 30.36
CA GLN A 624 -15.42 6.31 31.23
C GLN A 624 -14.41 5.25 30.75
N PHE A 625 -14.35 4.98 29.43
CA PHE A 625 -13.37 4.05 28.87
C PHE A 625 -11.93 4.52 29.05
N GLN A 626 -11.67 5.84 28.96
CA GLN A 626 -10.36 6.40 29.26
C GLN A 626 -9.95 6.18 30.72
N GLN A 627 -10.87 6.39 31.65
CA GLN A 627 -10.62 6.16 33.07
C GLN A 627 -10.40 4.69 33.40
N GLU A 628 -11.20 3.79 32.82
CA GLU A 628 -11.08 2.33 33.01
C GLU A 628 -9.77 1.79 32.43
N ALA A 629 -9.39 2.25 31.23
CA ALA A 629 -8.10 1.95 30.62
C ALA A 629 -6.93 2.44 31.50
N ALA A 630 -6.98 3.68 31.98
CA ALA A 630 -5.96 4.22 32.87
C ALA A 630 -5.85 3.46 34.20
N ASN A 631 -6.96 2.95 34.74
CA ASN A 631 -6.93 2.11 35.93
C ASN A 631 -6.33 0.73 35.66
N LEU A 632 -6.62 0.12 34.51
CA LEU A 632 -6.08 -1.19 34.13
C LEU A 632 -4.56 -1.13 33.89
N SER A 633 -4.07 -0.06 33.27
CA SER A 633 -2.64 0.12 32.96
C SER A 633 -1.76 0.47 34.18
N ARG A 634 -2.34 0.90 35.32
CA ARG A 634 -1.58 1.15 36.56
C ARG A 634 -0.83 -0.07 37.10
N ASN A 635 -1.26 -1.27 36.72
CA ASN A 635 -0.67 -2.52 37.15
C ASN A 635 0.23 -3.17 36.07
N TRP A 636 0.60 -2.43 35.02
CA TRP A 636 1.37 -2.94 33.86
C TRP A 636 2.88 -2.89 34.00
#